data_AF-A0A812KEW1-F1
#
_entry.id   AF-A0A812KEW1-F1
#
_cell.length_a   1.000
_cell.length_b   1.000
_cell.length_c   1.000
_cell.angle_alpha   90.00
_cell.angle_beta   90.00
_cell.angle_gamma   90.00
#
_symmetry.space_group_name_H-M   'P 1'
#
loop_
_entity.id
_entity.type
_entity.pdbx_description
1 polymer ?
#
loop_
_entity_poly.entity_id
_entity_poly.type
_entity_poly.pdbx_seq_one_letter_code
_entity_poly.pdbx_strand_id
1 'polypeptide(L)'
;MEAIPPSAMETCSNGQGHGSDELAPMWVMEVAHLLAMTGKLKHHQALKAEGLLRHWSSGLFTLFVSHQWLGRHHPDPNSEQLRVLQGLLRNLLAKTVTIEYDVLTQFFGGTGPKAELDKLVGAYLWLDYICVPQLVESASSSLAYEQLRYVWSIHSYVDRCALFLALVPPCIHHDTGVPCSLNSWLDRGWCRTEFWCKSFSTRSKVPIVVVKGEDSAQYMTGLSSLRYPVYSGMFAVEDDKAACSLLVQKALMKYLSMLRAAKNKTAYRLYLSLFEQMTGCENKKRSMEEFLHDFCFSEPVGQHKSLGPVVCAALSGDHELLRNLVSARASLHARAPGMLETFNAELMPLHFALEFRSQDLRVLQTLLELRADPNCSTLNASSPLSSCRTVDAVDLLVENRADVNLGTTIAQLPPIHFAVGAIGAPCEVVARLLELRADVLGGGGGVACSPLHNVAFSGDSHNDLRNAQLLLDNKADVNQRCRPEGIFRPIELMARVSSRCAGRSGALVRFFGNLSSTPLGWCAVFGNEGLLTFLLRERADPEIRNNRGMRFLGESGRSFEIPFRTSICWRADLSWSAKLSVLLAGANVGVSSTFVAFGAKGAGKTFTLLGSLLRPDGPGPGWIPHFCQRLFARLQEADEPYLIGVSMFSMHREELRDLLKQRGRGDLLRLKHGVEGAGLPDLSWHAASSPDHIVELLQQGLASIQVACTDMEIQSSEVSAFFQLHVSRFRGEKIATSTVRFVDVANSDRTMNPGRRILAVEALQTVVDACGRRGSFVPYRNSKLTQLLQPALCGPMPLVPAADIGA
;
A
#
# COMPACT_ATOMS: atom_id res chain seq x y z
N MET A 1 -33.16 0.20 10.14
CA MET A 1 -33.01 -1.10 10.82
C MET A 1 -33.60 -0.94 12.20
N GLU A 2 -34.81 -1.46 12.43
CA GLU A 2 -35.41 -1.49 13.77
C GLU A 2 -34.62 -2.44 14.67
N ALA A 3 -34.56 -2.11 15.96
CA ALA A 3 -33.78 -2.81 16.99
C ALA A 3 -34.06 -4.32 17.04
N ILE A 4 -33.02 -5.09 17.38
CA ILE A 4 -33.07 -6.54 17.56
C ILE A 4 -33.96 -6.86 18.79
N PRO A 5 -35.04 -7.65 18.65
CA PRO A 5 -35.86 -8.01 19.80
C PRO A 5 -35.09 -8.94 20.76
N PRO A 6 -35.12 -8.69 22.08
CA PRO A 6 -34.41 -9.47 23.10
C PRO A 6 -34.70 -10.99 23.09
N SER A 7 -35.87 -11.40 22.57
CA SER A 7 -36.31 -12.79 22.51
C SER A 7 -35.45 -13.68 21.60
N ALA A 8 -34.73 -13.11 20.62
CA ALA A 8 -33.76 -13.84 19.81
C ALA A 8 -32.48 -14.19 20.59
N MET A 9 -32.16 -13.46 21.67
CA MET A 9 -31.01 -13.74 22.52
C MET A 9 -31.28 -14.87 23.53
N GLU A 10 -32.52 -15.03 24.00
CA GLU A 10 -32.89 -16.03 25.03
C GLU A 10 -32.96 -17.47 24.50
N THR A 11 -33.18 -17.67 23.22
CA THR A 11 -33.13 -19.03 22.61
C THR A 11 -31.70 -19.54 22.42
N CYS A 12 -30.69 -18.69 22.59
CA CYS A 12 -29.27 -19.03 22.50
C CYS A 12 -28.65 -19.55 23.82
N SER A 13 -29.35 -19.47 24.95
CA SER A 13 -28.81 -19.82 26.28
C SER A 13 -29.17 -21.22 26.78
N ASN A 14 -30.14 -21.91 26.17
CA ASN A 14 -30.55 -23.25 26.61
C ASN A 14 -29.85 -24.32 25.79
N GLY A 15 -28.71 -24.80 26.31
CA GLY A 15 -27.98 -25.92 25.75
C GLY A 15 -28.80 -27.22 25.81
N GLN A 16 -28.92 -27.89 24.66
CA GLN A 16 -28.79 -29.34 24.50
C GLN A 16 -28.86 -29.68 23.00
N GLY A 17 -27.70 -29.93 22.40
CA GLY A 17 -27.59 -30.34 21.01
C GLY A 17 -26.12 -30.46 20.59
N HIS A 18 -25.56 -31.65 20.66
CA HIS A 18 -24.33 -31.96 19.93
C HIS A 18 -24.60 -31.79 18.42
N GLY A 19 -23.91 -30.85 17.73
CA GLY A 19 -23.83 -30.92 16.27
C GLY A 19 -23.50 -29.66 15.47
N SER A 20 -24.17 -28.53 15.70
CA SER A 20 -23.92 -27.34 14.87
C SER A 20 -24.32 -26.03 15.54
N ASP A 21 -23.32 -25.20 15.86
CA ASP A 21 -23.49 -23.77 16.21
C ASP A 21 -23.95 -22.93 14.99
N GLU A 22 -24.69 -23.50 14.05
CA GLU A 22 -25.08 -22.91 12.77
C GLU A 22 -26.59 -22.68 12.76
N LEU A 23 -26.99 -21.41 12.64
CA LEU A 23 -28.39 -21.03 12.56
C LEU A 23 -28.91 -21.01 11.11
N ALA A 24 -28.03 -20.95 10.10
CA ALA A 24 -28.39 -20.96 8.68
C ALA A 24 -27.32 -21.64 7.81
N PRO A 25 -27.68 -22.30 6.70
CA PRO A 25 -26.75 -23.08 5.90
C PRO A 25 -25.72 -22.20 5.19
N MET A 26 -24.43 -22.58 5.24
CA MET A 26 -23.37 -21.87 4.52
C MET A 26 -23.51 -22.02 2.99
N TRP A 27 -23.71 -20.91 2.28
CA TRP A 27 -23.61 -20.83 0.81
C TRP A 27 -22.19 -20.47 0.38
N VAL A 28 -21.76 -21.01 -0.76
CA VAL A 28 -20.46 -20.70 -1.37
C VAL A 28 -20.59 -20.61 -2.89
N MET A 29 -19.66 -19.87 -3.51
CA MET A 29 -19.55 -19.73 -4.97
C MET A 29 -18.23 -20.33 -5.45
N GLU A 30 -18.23 -20.99 -6.59
CA GLU A 30 -16.99 -21.50 -7.19
C GLU A 30 -16.09 -20.35 -7.65
N VAL A 31 -14.77 -20.46 -7.42
CA VAL A 31 -13.80 -19.44 -7.84
C VAL A 31 -13.84 -19.22 -9.35
N ALA A 32 -14.08 -20.26 -10.15
CA ALA A 32 -14.23 -20.14 -11.59
C ALA A 32 -15.38 -19.20 -12.00
N HIS A 33 -16.53 -19.27 -11.32
CA HIS A 33 -17.66 -18.37 -11.56
C HIS A 33 -17.32 -16.93 -11.19
N LEU A 34 -16.60 -16.70 -10.09
CA LEU A 34 -16.11 -15.36 -9.75
C LEU A 34 -15.20 -14.80 -10.85
N LEU A 35 -14.26 -15.62 -11.34
CA LEU A 35 -13.28 -15.21 -12.35
C LEU A 35 -13.89 -14.89 -13.71
N ALA A 36 -15.01 -15.55 -14.04
CA ALA A 36 -15.79 -15.32 -15.26
C ALA A 36 -16.79 -14.15 -15.15
N MET A 37 -17.08 -13.70 -13.92
CA MET A 37 -18.03 -12.61 -13.68
C MET A 37 -17.54 -11.29 -14.28
N THR A 38 -18.40 -10.66 -15.08
CA THR A 38 -18.18 -9.34 -15.67
C THR A 38 -19.19 -8.33 -15.10
N GLY A 39 -18.78 -7.06 -15.00
CA GLY A 39 -19.62 -6.01 -14.43
C GLY A 39 -19.61 -5.97 -12.90
N LYS A 40 -20.70 -5.49 -12.31
CA LYS A 40 -20.84 -5.31 -10.86
C LYS A 40 -21.07 -6.64 -10.14
N LEU A 41 -20.63 -6.69 -8.89
CA LEU A 41 -20.91 -7.80 -8.00
C LEU A 41 -22.42 -7.95 -7.81
N LYS A 42 -22.96 -9.13 -8.14
CA LYS A 42 -24.39 -9.40 -7.97
C LYS A 42 -24.68 -9.84 -6.53
N HIS A 43 -25.84 -9.46 -6.01
CA HIS A 43 -26.28 -9.87 -4.67
C HIS A 43 -26.70 -11.36 -4.64
N HIS A 44 -26.74 -11.94 -3.45
CA HIS A 44 -27.06 -13.33 -3.18
C HIS A 44 -28.24 -13.90 -3.99
N GLN A 45 -29.41 -13.25 -3.96
CA GLN A 45 -30.62 -13.78 -4.60
C GLN A 45 -30.49 -13.88 -6.13
N ALA A 46 -29.81 -12.93 -6.78
CA ALA A 46 -29.56 -12.98 -8.22
C ALA A 46 -28.63 -14.15 -8.59
N LEU A 47 -27.54 -14.34 -7.83
CA LEU A 47 -26.60 -15.44 -8.05
C LEU A 47 -27.21 -16.81 -7.75
N LYS A 48 -28.10 -16.89 -6.76
CA LYS A 48 -28.88 -18.09 -6.45
C LYS A 48 -29.84 -18.45 -7.60
N ALA A 49 -30.53 -17.46 -8.17
CA ALA A 49 -31.43 -17.66 -9.31
C ALA A 49 -30.67 -18.12 -10.58
N GLU A 50 -29.44 -17.66 -10.76
CA GLU A 50 -28.54 -18.09 -11.84
C GLU A 50 -27.90 -19.47 -11.59
N GLY A 51 -28.14 -20.11 -10.44
CA GLY A 51 -27.57 -21.42 -10.09
C GLY A 51 -26.08 -21.40 -9.79
N LEU A 52 -25.50 -20.22 -9.51
CA LEU A 52 -24.06 -20.03 -9.28
C LEU A 52 -23.63 -20.29 -7.83
N LEU A 53 -24.59 -20.42 -6.91
CA LEU A 53 -24.36 -20.70 -5.49
C LEU A 53 -24.70 -22.14 -5.15
N ARG A 54 -23.93 -22.72 -4.23
CA ARG A 54 -24.19 -24.05 -3.66
C ARG A 54 -24.00 -24.08 -2.16
N HIS A 55 -24.59 -25.08 -1.50
CA HIS A 55 -24.31 -25.34 -0.09
C HIS A 55 -22.91 -25.91 0.10
N TRP A 56 -22.27 -25.47 1.18
CA TRP A 56 -20.96 -25.96 1.60
C TRP A 56 -21.02 -27.43 2.06
N SER A 57 -19.94 -28.18 1.84
CA SER A 57 -19.74 -29.53 2.38
C SER A 57 -18.29 -29.71 2.84
N SER A 58 -18.04 -30.69 3.72
CA SER A 58 -16.77 -30.88 4.45
C SER A 58 -15.53 -31.15 3.59
N GLY A 59 -15.70 -31.43 2.30
CA GLY A 59 -14.60 -31.63 1.34
C GLY A 59 -14.21 -30.40 0.52
N LEU A 60 -14.96 -29.28 0.62
CA LEU A 60 -14.68 -28.10 -0.20
C LEU A 60 -13.49 -27.31 0.33
N PHE A 61 -12.54 -26.98 -0.54
CA PHE A 61 -11.51 -26.00 -0.24
C PHE A 61 -12.11 -24.60 -0.36
N THR A 62 -12.44 -23.99 0.79
CA THR A 62 -13.20 -22.73 0.84
C THR A 62 -12.35 -21.57 1.34
N LEU A 63 -12.36 -20.47 0.59
CA LEU A 63 -11.78 -19.18 0.95
C LEU A 63 -12.84 -18.33 1.64
N PHE A 64 -12.52 -17.75 2.80
CA PHE A 64 -13.32 -16.72 3.44
C PHE A 64 -12.79 -15.34 3.00
N VAL A 65 -13.62 -14.50 2.39
CA VAL A 65 -13.23 -13.15 1.97
C VAL A 65 -13.89 -12.13 2.88
N SER A 66 -13.09 -11.53 3.76
CA SER A 66 -13.47 -10.37 4.55
C SER A 66 -13.08 -9.10 3.80
N HIS A 67 -13.98 -8.11 3.74
CA HIS A 67 -13.74 -6.87 3.01
C HIS A 67 -14.41 -5.68 3.70
N GLN A 68 -14.05 -4.46 3.30
CA GLN A 68 -14.75 -3.24 3.72
C GLN A 68 -15.63 -2.69 2.60
N TRP A 69 -16.85 -2.28 2.92
CA TRP A 69 -17.75 -1.68 1.94
C TRP A 69 -17.20 -0.33 1.47
N LEU A 70 -17.20 -0.11 0.16
CA LEU A 70 -16.81 1.14 -0.49
C LEU A 70 -17.98 2.09 -0.72
N GLY A 71 -19.20 1.71 -0.37
CA GLY A 71 -20.38 2.56 -0.47
C GLY A 71 -21.49 2.14 0.48
N ARG A 72 -22.48 3.01 0.70
CA ARG A 72 -23.62 2.79 1.61
C ARG A 72 -24.60 1.73 1.11
N HIS A 73 -24.79 1.64 -0.20
CA HIS A 73 -25.79 0.77 -0.81
C HIS A 73 -25.20 -0.46 -1.51
N HIS A 74 -23.90 -0.45 -1.77
CA HIS A 74 -23.22 -1.54 -2.46
C HIS A 74 -21.78 -1.65 -1.97
N PRO A 75 -21.27 -2.86 -1.68
CA PRO A 75 -19.94 -3.06 -1.13
C PRO A 75 -18.82 -2.62 -2.07
N ASP A 76 -19.03 -2.73 -3.39
CA ASP A 76 -18.03 -2.39 -4.40
C ASP A 76 -18.66 -1.71 -5.64
N PRO A 77 -19.11 -0.45 -5.55
CA PRO A 77 -19.95 0.20 -6.56
C PRO A 77 -19.34 0.23 -7.97
N ASN A 78 -18.00 0.31 -8.05
CA ASN A 78 -17.22 0.41 -9.28
C ASN A 78 -16.41 -0.86 -9.60
N SER A 79 -16.63 -1.95 -8.85
CA SER A 79 -15.95 -3.24 -9.04
C SER A 79 -14.42 -3.16 -8.86
N GLU A 80 -13.95 -2.26 -8.00
CA GLU A 80 -12.53 -2.05 -7.73
C GLU A 80 -11.95 -3.21 -6.91
N GLN A 81 -12.63 -3.60 -5.82
CA GLN A 81 -12.22 -4.72 -4.98
C GLN A 81 -12.38 -6.06 -5.72
N LEU A 82 -13.44 -6.21 -6.50
CA LEU A 82 -13.69 -7.40 -7.32
C LEU A 82 -12.56 -7.61 -8.34
N ARG A 83 -12.12 -6.56 -9.04
CA ARG A 83 -11.00 -6.65 -9.99
C ARG A 83 -9.71 -7.07 -9.29
N VAL A 84 -9.42 -6.48 -8.13
CA VAL A 84 -8.23 -6.84 -7.35
C VAL A 84 -8.27 -8.31 -6.92
N LEU A 85 -9.41 -8.76 -6.38
CA LEU A 85 -9.58 -10.15 -5.97
C LEU A 85 -9.43 -11.12 -7.15
N GLN A 86 -10.07 -10.82 -8.29
CA GLN A 86 -9.95 -11.63 -9.49
C GLN A 86 -8.50 -11.65 -10.02
N GLY A 87 -7.82 -10.51 -10.08
CA GLY A 87 -6.44 -10.39 -10.52
C GLY A 87 -5.49 -11.19 -9.64
N LEU A 88 -5.62 -11.07 -8.31
CA LEU A 88 -4.85 -11.88 -7.37
C LEU A 88 -5.10 -13.38 -7.57
N LEU A 89 -6.35 -13.81 -7.66
CA LEU A 89 -6.67 -15.23 -7.84
C LEU A 89 -6.10 -15.78 -9.15
N ARG A 90 -6.20 -15.03 -10.26
CA ARG A 90 -5.56 -15.40 -11.54
C ARG A 90 -4.04 -15.51 -11.39
N ASN A 91 -3.41 -14.57 -10.69
CA ASN A 91 -1.97 -14.55 -10.49
C ASN A 91 -1.48 -15.68 -9.57
N LEU A 92 -2.24 -16.03 -8.54
CA LEU A 92 -1.96 -17.18 -7.68
C LEU A 92 -2.10 -18.49 -8.46
N LEU A 93 -3.15 -18.65 -9.26
CA LEU A 93 -3.34 -19.80 -10.14
C LEU A 93 -2.22 -19.93 -11.18
N ALA A 94 -1.76 -18.80 -11.74
CA ALA A 94 -0.65 -18.73 -12.66
C ALA A 94 0.73 -18.84 -11.99
N LYS A 95 0.79 -18.92 -10.65
CA LYS A 95 2.03 -18.93 -9.85
C LYS A 95 2.95 -17.74 -10.14
N THR A 96 2.37 -16.61 -10.53
CA THR A 96 3.11 -15.36 -10.78
C THR A 96 3.35 -14.58 -9.49
N VAL A 97 2.50 -14.77 -8.48
CA VAL A 97 2.55 -14.14 -7.15
C VAL A 97 2.79 -15.21 -6.07
N THR A 98 3.58 -14.86 -5.07
CA THR A 98 3.83 -15.66 -3.87
C THR A 98 3.39 -14.89 -2.63
N ILE A 99 2.76 -15.58 -1.69
CA ILE A 99 2.37 -15.00 -0.40
C ILE A 99 3.53 -15.23 0.57
N GLU A 100 4.08 -14.15 1.11
CA GLU A 100 5.17 -14.18 2.09
C GLU A 100 4.73 -13.45 3.38
N TYR A 101 5.40 -13.71 4.50
CA TYR A 101 5.27 -12.83 5.68
C TYR A 101 5.87 -11.46 5.39
N ASP A 102 5.58 -10.46 6.24
CA ASP A 102 6.29 -9.20 6.22
C ASP A 102 7.80 -9.40 6.49
N VAL A 103 8.60 -8.40 6.08
CA VAL A 103 10.06 -8.48 6.16
C VAL A 103 10.57 -8.69 7.58
N LEU A 104 9.94 -8.08 8.60
CA LEU A 104 10.39 -8.23 9.98
C LEU A 104 10.15 -9.65 10.47
N THR A 105 8.99 -10.22 10.17
CA THR A 105 8.67 -11.60 10.53
C THR A 105 9.59 -12.60 9.84
N GLN A 106 9.88 -12.41 8.55
CA GLN A 106 10.85 -13.24 7.84
C GLN A 106 12.25 -13.12 8.47
N PHE A 107 12.65 -11.92 8.91
CA PHE A 107 13.96 -11.68 9.52
C PHE A 107 14.15 -12.45 10.83
N PHE A 108 13.10 -12.59 11.62
CA PHE A 108 13.11 -13.37 12.86
C PHE A 108 12.86 -14.88 12.64
N GLY A 109 12.97 -15.36 11.39
CA GLY A 109 12.88 -16.79 11.06
C GLY A 109 11.45 -17.29 10.81
N GLY A 110 10.47 -16.39 10.68
CA GLY A 110 9.10 -16.74 10.32
C GLY A 110 9.01 -17.23 8.88
N THR A 111 8.88 -18.53 8.69
CA THR A 111 8.57 -19.11 7.38
C THR A 111 7.06 -19.22 7.23
N GLY A 112 6.51 -18.63 6.15
CA GLY A 112 5.09 -18.73 5.79
C GLY A 112 4.59 -20.18 5.86
N PRO A 113 3.36 -20.43 6.33
CA PRO A 113 2.78 -21.76 6.14
C PRO A 113 2.81 -22.07 4.64
N LYS A 114 3.13 -23.33 4.28
CA LYS A 114 2.94 -23.78 2.90
C LYS A 114 1.43 -23.78 2.64
N ALA A 115 0.89 -22.63 2.22
CA ALA A 115 -0.50 -22.58 1.80
C ALA A 115 -0.67 -23.60 0.69
N GLU A 116 -1.72 -24.41 0.79
CA GLU A 116 -2.07 -25.40 -0.23
C GLU A 116 -2.66 -24.69 -1.46
N LEU A 117 -1.94 -23.70 -2.00
CA LEU A 117 -2.35 -22.86 -3.13
C LEU A 117 -2.61 -23.70 -4.39
N ASP A 118 -2.01 -24.89 -4.48
CA ASP A 118 -2.32 -25.86 -5.53
C ASP A 118 -3.80 -26.31 -5.49
N LYS A 119 -4.48 -26.23 -4.33
CA LYS A 119 -5.91 -26.52 -4.17
C LYS A 119 -6.83 -25.35 -4.54
N LEU A 120 -6.29 -24.23 -5.02
CA LEU A 120 -7.11 -23.12 -5.56
C LEU A 120 -7.88 -23.54 -6.82
N VAL A 121 -7.38 -24.52 -7.56
CA VAL A 121 -8.11 -25.10 -8.70
C VAL A 121 -9.34 -25.85 -8.18
N GLY A 122 -10.53 -25.42 -8.58
CA GLY A 122 -11.79 -25.98 -8.09
C GLY A 122 -12.17 -25.53 -6.67
N ALA A 123 -11.53 -24.47 -6.16
CA ALA A 123 -11.86 -23.89 -4.87
C ALA A 123 -13.19 -23.11 -4.89
N TYR A 124 -13.72 -22.87 -3.70
CA TYR A 124 -14.94 -22.13 -3.45
C TYR A 124 -14.64 -20.90 -2.58
N LEU A 125 -15.48 -19.88 -2.66
CA LEU A 125 -15.36 -18.68 -1.85
C LEU A 125 -16.66 -18.40 -1.10
N TRP A 126 -16.51 -17.82 0.07
CA TRP A 126 -17.55 -17.18 0.85
C TRP A 126 -17.25 -15.69 0.93
N LEU A 127 -18.23 -14.86 0.57
CA LEU A 127 -18.21 -13.40 0.70
C LEU A 127 -19.63 -12.99 1.11
N ASP A 128 -19.77 -12.22 2.18
CA ASP A 128 -21.05 -11.79 2.78
C ASP A 128 -22.11 -11.33 1.76
N TYR A 129 -21.80 -10.39 0.88
CA TYR A 129 -22.73 -9.87 -0.13
C TYR A 129 -23.24 -10.93 -1.14
N ILE A 130 -22.43 -11.96 -1.40
CA ILE A 130 -22.73 -13.06 -2.33
C ILE A 130 -23.45 -14.21 -1.61
N CYS A 131 -23.01 -14.52 -0.39
CA CYS A 131 -23.38 -15.75 0.32
C CYS A 131 -24.47 -15.54 1.37
N VAL A 132 -24.76 -14.29 1.73
CA VAL A 132 -25.80 -13.90 2.69
C VAL A 132 -26.94 -13.19 1.96
N PRO A 133 -28.21 -13.56 2.18
CA PRO A 133 -29.36 -12.84 1.63
C PRO A 133 -29.30 -11.34 1.93
N GLN A 134 -29.51 -10.50 0.93
CA GLN A 134 -29.49 -9.03 1.07
C GLN A 134 -30.91 -8.48 1.25
N LEU A 135 -31.06 -7.45 2.10
CA LEU A 135 -32.33 -6.74 2.27
C LEU A 135 -32.55 -5.82 1.07
N VAL A 136 -33.63 -6.05 0.34
CA VAL A 136 -34.08 -5.18 -0.76
C VAL A 136 -35.04 -4.14 -0.16
N GLU A 137 -35.23 -2.98 -0.81
CA GLU A 137 -36.04 -1.84 -0.32
C GLU A 137 -37.52 -2.18 0.02
N SER A 138 -37.98 -3.40 -0.29
CA SER A 138 -39.30 -3.95 0.06
C SER A 138 -39.21 -5.24 0.92
N ALA A 139 -38.19 -5.39 1.76
CA ALA A 139 -37.95 -6.61 2.53
C ALA A 139 -39.05 -6.86 3.57
N SER A 140 -39.61 -8.07 3.58
CA SER A 140 -40.50 -8.55 4.63
C SER A 140 -39.72 -8.75 5.94
N SER A 141 -40.42 -8.65 7.08
CA SER A 141 -39.86 -8.97 8.41
C SER A 141 -39.25 -10.38 8.47
N SER A 142 -39.78 -11.32 7.69
CA SER A 142 -39.24 -12.68 7.55
C SER A 142 -37.85 -12.73 6.90
N LEU A 143 -37.57 -11.90 5.90
CA LEU A 143 -36.27 -11.86 5.23
C LEU A 143 -35.19 -11.23 6.12
N ALA A 144 -35.57 -10.22 6.92
CA ALA A 144 -34.69 -9.64 7.94
C ALA A 144 -34.30 -10.67 9.02
N TYR A 145 -35.28 -11.42 9.51
CA TYR A 145 -35.03 -12.52 10.45
C TYR A 145 -34.13 -13.61 9.82
N GLU A 146 -34.37 -13.95 8.55
CA GLU A 146 -33.54 -14.91 7.83
C GLU A 146 -32.09 -14.43 7.70
N GLN A 147 -31.87 -13.18 7.25
CA GLN A 147 -30.53 -12.60 7.13
C GLN A 147 -29.77 -12.64 8.46
N LEU A 148 -30.42 -12.30 9.57
CA LEU A 148 -29.80 -12.35 10.91
C LEU A 148 -29.25 -13.75 11.21
N ARG A 149 -29.98 -14.83 10.89
CA ARG A 149 -29.48 -16.20 11.14
C ARG A 149 -28.15 -16.49 10.42
N TYR A 150 -27.95 -15.95 9.22
CA TYR A 150 -26.67 -16.07 8.50
C TYR A 150 -25.57 -15.26 9.19
N VAL A 151 -25.87 -14.02 9.58
CA VAL A 151 -24.92 -13.14 10.29
C VAL A 151 -24.44 -13.80 11.60
N TRP A 152 -25.37 -14.35 12.39
CA TRP A 152 -25.04 -15.06 13.62
C TRP A 152 -24.28 -16.38 13.40
N SER A 153 -24.25 -16.92 12.17
CA SER A 153 -23.53 -18.14 11.82
C SER A 153 -22.11 -17.87 11.28
N ILE A 154 -21.68 -16.61 11.14
CA ILE A 154 -20.38 -16.23 10.56
C ILE A 154 -19.21 -16.93 11.26
N HIS A 155 -19.20 -17.01 12.58
CA HIS A 155 -18.11 -17.66 13.31
C HIS A 155 -17.96 -19.14 12.93
N SER A 156 -19.07 -19.84 12.64
CA SER A 156 -19.09 -21.22 12.17
C SER A 156 -18.63 -21.33 10.71
N TYR A 157 -18.96 -20.36 9.86
CA TYR A 157 -18.50 -20.31 8.47
C TYR A 157 -16.98 -20.10 8.38
N VAL A 158 -16.46 -19.16 9.18
CA VAL A 158 -15.02 -18.86 9.26
C VAL A 158 -14.22 -20.10 9.70
N ASP A 159 -14.75 -20.89 10.64
CA ASP A 159 -14.11 -22.13 11.14
C ASP A 159 -14.01 -23.22 10.05
N ARG A 160 -14.93 -23.22 9.08
CA ARG A 160 -14.97 -24.18 7.95
C ARG A 160 -14.00 -23.83 6.83
N CYS A 161 -13.60 -22.56 6.71
CA CYS A 161 -12.75 -22.08 5.64
C CYS A 161 -11.28 -22.49 5.80
N ALA A 162 -10.67 -22.89 4.69
CA ALA A 162 -9.27 -23.33 4.58
C ALA A 162 -8.29 -22.16 4.39
N LEU A 163 -8.77 -21.00 3.94
CA LEU A 163 -7.98 -19.77 3.78
C LEU A 163 -8.84 -18.56 4.18
N PHE A 164 -8.24 -17.58 4.86
CA PHE A 164 -8.89 -16.31 5.18
C PHE A 164 -8.20 -15.18 4.41
N LEU A 165 -8.94 -14.44 3.60
CA LEU A 165 -8.48 -13.29 2.83
C LEU A 165 -9.08 -12.02 3.41
N ALA A 166 -8.24 -11.11 3.91
CA ALA A 166 -8.61 -9.72 4.17
C ALA A 166 -8.37 -8.90 2.90
N LEU A 167 -9.43 -8.57 2.17
CA LEU A 167 -9.38 -7.81 0.92
C LEU A 167 -9.37 -6.31 1.21
N VAL A 168 -8.17 -5.73 1.17
CA VAL A 168 -7.89 -4.33 1.57
C VAL A 168 -7.06 -3.57 0.53
N PRO A 169 -7.49 -3.51 -0.75
CA PRO A 169 -6.81 -2.68 -1.74
C PRO A 169 -6.91 -1.18 -1.41
N PRO A 170 -5.97 -0.36 -1.92
CA PRO A 170 -6.03 1.09 -1.80
C PRO A 170 -7.17 1.64 -2.67
N CYS A 171 -8.37 1.69 -2.10
CA CYS A 171 -9.58 2.22 -2.72
C CYS A 171 -10.06 3.46 -1.94
N ILE A 172 -11.00 4.22 -2.50
CA ILE A 172 -11.66 5.32 -1.81
C ILE A 172 -13.12 4.93 -1.56
N HIS A 173 -13.63 5.17 -0.35
CA HIS A 173 -15.04 5.01 -0.06
C HIS A 173 -15.85 6.09 -0.80
N HIS A 174 -16.76 5.68 -1.69
CA HIS A 174 -17.47 6.55 -2.64
C HIS A 174 -18.33 7.62 -1.97
N ASP A 175 -18.96 7.31 -0.83
CA ASP A 175 -19.81 8.31 -0.14
C ASP A 175 -19.07 9.23 0.83
N THR A 176 -17.91 8.84 1.36
CA THR A 176 -17.22 9.59 2.42
C THR A 176 -15.89 10.19 1.96
N GLY A 177 -15.35 9.73 0.83
CA GLY A 177 -14.03 10.12 0.33
C GLY A 177 -12.86 9.59 1.17
N VAL A 178 -13.13 8.76 2.18
CA VAL A 178 -12.09 8.24 3.08
C VAL A 178 -11.29 7.13 2.38
N PRO A 179 -9.95 7.17 2.41
CA PRO A 179 -9.12 6.12 1.85
C PRO A 179 -9.22 4.83 2.68
N CYS A 180 -9.38 3.72 1.96
CA CYS A 180 -9.45 2.38 2.49
C CYS A 180 -8.05 1.77 2.61
N SER A 181 -7.75 1.17 3.75
CA SER A 181 -6.48 0.50 4.05
C SER A 181 -6.69 -0.70 4.98
N LEU A 182 -5.60 -1.42 5.32
CA LEU A 182 -5.64 -2.41 6.39
C LEU A 182 -6.08 -1.81 7.73
N ASN A 183 -5.70 -0.54 8.01
CA ASN A 183 -6.09 0.15 9.23
C ASN A 183 -7.60 0.41 9.28
N SER A 184 -8.17 0.97 8.20
CA SER A 184 -9.61 1.22 8.15
C SER A 184 -10.41 -0.08 8.22
N TRP A 185 -9.90 -1.18 7.65
CA TRP A 185 -10.49 -2.51 7.80
C TRP A 185 -10.40 -3.01 9.25
N LEU A 186 -9.23 -2.88 9.88
CA LEU A 186 -9.01 -3.21 11.28
C LEU A 186 -9.83 -2.32 12.20
N ASP A 187 -10.31 -1.15 11.80
CA ASP A 187 -11.19 -0.31 12.60
C ASP A 187 -12.66 -0.72 12.56
N ARG A 188 -13.09 -1.55 11.61
CA ARG A 188 -14.49 -1.97 11.52
C ARG A 188 -14.79 -3.12 12.47
N GLY A 189 -15.82 -2.95 13.30
CA GLY A 189 -16.25 -3.93 14.30
C GLY A 189 -16.50 -5.32 13.72
N TRP A 190 -17.27 -5.42 12.62
CA TRP A 190 -17.55 -6.70 11.94
C TRP A 190 -16.30 -7.38 11.37
N CYS A 191 -15.38 -6.62 10.77
CA CYS A 191 -14.12 -7.15 10.26
C CYS A 191 -13.24 -7.69 11.40
N ARG A 192 -13.19 -7.00 12.55
CA ARG A 192 -12.56 -7.52 13.78
C ARG A 192 -13.22 -8.80 14.26
N THR A 193 -14.56 -8.89 14.25
CA THR A 193 -15.30 -10.11 14.64
C THR A 193 -14.90 -11.30 13.78
N GLU A 194 -14.90 -11.15 12.46
CA GLU A 194 -14.49 -12.20 11.51
C GLU A 194 -13.05 -12.63 11.74
N PHE A 195 -12.15 -11.66 11.90
CA PHE A 195 -10.74 -11.87 12.20
C PHE A 195 -10.54 -12.70 13.48
N TRP A 196 -11.23 -12.35 14.56
CA TRP A 196 -11.08 -13.03 15.85
C TRP A 196 -11.73 -14.41 15.86
N CYS A 197 -12.90 -14.55 15.23
CA CYS A 197 -13.49 -15.87 15.01
C CYS A 197 -12.53 -16.77 14.22
N LYS A 198 -11.78 -16.21 13.26
CA LYS A 198 -10.77 -16.98 12.54
C LYS A 198 -9.60 -17.37 13.43
N SER A 199 -9.12 -16.43 14.24
CA SER A 199 -7.99 -16.65 15.14
C SER A 199 -8.29 -17.71 16.21
N PHE A 200 -9.55 -17.87 16.59
CA PHE A 200 -10.03 -18.90 17.54
C PHE A 200 -10.55 -20.17 16.86
N SER A 201 -10.38 -20.29 15.54
CA SER A 201 -10.78 -21.46 14.77
C SER A 201 -10.09 -22.73 15.27
N THR A 202 -10.84 -23.83 15.23
CA THR A 202 -10.35 -25.17 15.56
C THR A 202 -9.27 -25.66 14.58
N ARG A 203 -9.22 -25.05 13.38
CA ARG A 203 -8.18 -25.21 12.36
C ARG A 203 -7.09 -24.16 12.52
N SER A 204 -6.49 -24.07 13.71
CA SER A 204 -5.60 -22.99 14.19
C SER A 204 -4.29 -22.73 13.40
N LYS A 205 -4.11 -23.36 12.24
CA LYS A 205 -2.95 -23.18 11.34
C LYS A 205 -3.30 -22.51 10.01
N VAL A 206 -4.54 -22.06 9.83
CA VAL A 206 -4.94 -21.39 8.58
C VAL A 206 -4.39 -19.96 8.56
N PRO A 207 -3.55 -19.60 7.58
CA PRO A 207 -3.03 -18.24 7.46
C PRO A 207 -4.14 -17.23 7.16
N ILE A 208 -3.98 -16.04 7.75
CA ILE A 208 -4.70 -14.83 7.34
C ILE A 208 -3.85 -14.14 6.28
N VAL A 209 -4.41 -13.94 5.10
CA VAL A 209 -3.74 -13.30 3.97
C VAL A 209 -4.33 -11.92 3.78
N VAL A 210 -3.50 -10.90 3.88
CA VAL A 210 -3.84 -9.50 3.57
C VAL A 210 -3.61 -9.27 2.09
N VAL A 211 -4.66 -8.91 1.37
CA VAL A 211 -4.63 -8.61 -0.06
C VAL A 211 -4.65 -7.10 -0.24
N LYS A 212 -3.53 -6.54 -0.71
CA LYS A 212 -3.38 -5.10 -0.96
C LYS A 212 -3.47 -4.76 -2.46
N GLY A 213 -3.34 -5.74 -3.34
CA GLY A 213 -3.37 -5.54 -4.79
C GLY A 213 -3.40 -6.87 -5.54
N GLU A 214 -3.47 -6.79 -6.88
CA GLU A 214 -3.50 -7.98 -7.76
C GLU A 214 -2.21 -8.81 -7.69
N ASP A 215 -1.10 -8.17 -7.34
CA ASP A 215 0.24 -8.77 -7.21
C ASP A 215 0.81 -8.67 -5.79
N SER A 216 0.00 -8.19 -4.85
CA SER A 216 0.43 -7.86 -3.49
C SER A 216 -0.46 -8.55 -2.45
N ALA A 217 0.05 -9.66 -1.90
CA ALA A 217 -0.58 -10.42 -0.83
C ALA A 217 0.47 -10.89 0.20
N GLN A 218 0.17 -10.75 1.48
CA GLN A 218 1.08 -11.08 2.58
C GLN A 218 0.38 -11.81 3.71
N TYR A 219 1.10 -12.66 4.43
CA TYR A 219 0.58 -13.27 5.65
C TYR A 219 0.53 -12.23 6.78
N MET A 220 -0.63 -12.10 7.42
CA MET A 220 -0.77 -11.30 8.62
C MET A 220 -0.12 -12.01 9.82
N THR A 221 0.59 -11.25 10.64
CA THR A 221 1.12 -11.72 11.93
C THR A 221 0.07 -11.63 13.02
N GLY A 222 -0.04 -12.65 13.88
CA GLY A 222 -1.11 -12.76 14.88
C GLY A 222 -1.00 -11.88 16.13
N LEU A 223 0.10 -11.15 16.35
CA LEU A 223 0.25 -10.27 17.54
C LEU A 223 -0.27 -8.85 17.32
N SER A 224 -0.07 -8.28 16.13
CA SER A 224 -0.58 -6.93 15.82
C SER A 224 -2.10 -6.84 15.95
N SER A 225 -2.79 -7.95 15.68
CA SER A 225 -4.24 -8.07 15.81
C SER A 225 -4.77 -8.08 17.24
N LEU A 226 -3.97 -8.49 18.23
CA LEU A 226 -4.40 -8.49 19.63
C LEU A 226 -4.71 -7.07 20.14
N ARG A 227 -4.27 -6.04 19.40
CA ARG A 227 -4.51 -4.62 19.67
C ARG A 227 -5.89 -4.12 19.23
N TYR A 228 -6.67 -4.93 18.50
CA TYR A 228 -7.95 -4.54 17.91
C TYR A 228 -9.11 -5.34 18.51
N PRO A 229 -9.47 -5.14 19.80
CA PRO A 229 -10.60 -5.83 20.38
C PRO A 229 -11.90 -5.37 19.73
N VAL A 230 -12.86 -6.28 19.63
CA VAL A 230 -14.09 -6.07 18.84
C VAL A 230 -14.90 -4.88 19.34
N TYR A 231 -15.03 -4.71 20.67
CA TYR A 231 -15.84 -3.64 21.26
C TYR A 231 -15.31 -2.22 20.98
N SER A 232 -14.05 -2.07 20.56
CA SER A 232 -13.47 -0.76 20.21
C SER A 232 -13.50 -0.48 18.70
N GLY A 233 -14.09 -1.38 17.90
CA GLY A 233 -14.32 -1.14 16.48
C GLY A 233 -15.47 -0.16 16.25
N MET A 234 -15.44 0.48 15.09
CA MET A 234 -16.54 1.29 14.56
C MET A 234 -17.64 0.38 13.99
N PHE A 235 -18.89 0.63 14.39
CA PHE A 235 -20.05 -0.07 13.87
C PHE A 235 -20.94 0.89 13.08
N ALA A 236 -21.54 0.41 11.99
CA ALA A 236 -22.56 1.18 11.29
C ALA A 236 -23.87 1.24 12.12
N VAL A 237 -24.12 0.21 12.91
CA VAL A 237 -25.23 0.08 13.86
C VAL A 237 -24.63 -0.25 15.23
N GLU A 238 -24.68 0.68 16.17
CA GLU A 238 -24.03 0.49 17.48
C GLU A 238 -24.53 -0.74 18.26
N ASP A 239 -25.80 -1.14 18.08
CA ASP A 239 -26.35 -2.35 18.71
C ASP A 239 -25.61 -3.64 18.29
N ASP A 240 -24.99 -3.67 17.11
CA ASP A 240 -24.20 -4.82 16.63
C ASP A 240 -22.97 -5.08 17.50
N LYS A 241 -22.49 -4.07 18.24
CA LYS A 241 -21.31 -4.18 19.10
C LYS A 241 -21.48 -5.26 20.16
N ALA A 242 -22.63 -5.30 20.81
CA ALA A 242 -22.93 -6.31 21.84
C ALA A 242 -23.02 -7.72 21.22
N ALA A 243 -23.67 -7.85 20.07
CA ALA A 243 -23.80 -9.10 19.34
C ALA A 243 -22.43 -9.66 18.89
N CYS A 244 -21.60 -8.81 18.29
CA CYS A 244 -20.25 -9.15 17.87
C CYS A 244 -19.35 -9.58 19.04
N SER A 245 -19.44 -8.88 20.17
CA SER A 245 -18.69 -9.20 21.39
C SER A 245 -19.09 -10.57 21.94
N LEU A 246 -20.39 -10.88 21.94
CA LEU A 246 -20.92 -12.19 22.33
C LEU A 246 -20.45 -13.33 21.40
N LEU A 247 -20.42 -13.09 20.08
CA LEU A 247 -19.91 -14.05 19.11
C LEU A 247 -18.44 -14.42 19.37
N VAL A 248 -17.60 -13.41 19.58
CA VAL A 248 -16.18 -13.61 19.90
C VAL A 248 -16.00 -14.30 21.25
N GLN A 249 -16.81 -13.94 22.25
CA GLN A 249 -16.79 -14.62 23.55
C GLN A 249 -17.07 -16.11 23.42
N LYS A 250 -18.11 -16.51 22.66
CA LYS A 250 -18.44 -17.92 22.40
C LYS A 250 -17.28 -18.64 21.70
N ALA A 251 -16.73 -18.04 20.64
CA ALA A 251 -15.60 -18.60 19.91
C ALA A 251 -14.35 -18.80 20.80
N LEU A 252 -14.04 -17.80 21.63
CA LEU A 252 -12.92 -17.83 22.56
C LEU A 252 -13.09 -18.89 23.65
N MET A 253 -14.28 -19.02 24.25
CA MET A 253 -14.55 -20.06 25.25
C MET A 253 -14.37 -21.47 24.67
N LYS A 254 -14.87 -21.70 23.45
CA LYS A 254 -14.67 -22.95 22.72
C LYS A 254 -13.18 -23.21 22.46
N TYR A 255 -12.44 -22.19 22.05
CA TYR A 255 -11.00 -22.31 21.81
C TYR A 255 -10.21 -22.60 23.10
N LEU A 256 -10.53 -21.94 24.21
CA LEU A 256 -9.91 -22.18 25.51
C LEU A 256 -10.14 -23.61 26.01
N SER A 257 -11.35 -24.17 25.84
CA SER A 257 -11.63 -25.55 26.24
C SER A 257 -10.79 -26.57 25.44
N MET A 258 -10.63 -26.34 24.14
CA MET A 258 -9.74 -27.14 23.30
C MET A 258 -8.27 -27.02 23.70
N LEU A 259 -7.77 -25.79 23.94
CA LEU A 259 -6.38 -25.58 24.36
C LEU A 259 -6.08 -26.29 25.69
N ARG A 260 -7.06 -26.28 26.61
CA ARG A 260 -6.98 -27.02 27.87
C ARG A 260 -6.94 -28.53 27.63
N ALA A 261 -7.81 -29.07 26.76
CA ALA A 261 -7.81 -30.48 26.40
C ALA A 261 -6.50 -30.92 25.70
N ALA A 262 -5.95 -30.07 24.83
CA ALA A 262 -4.67 -30.28 24.15
C ALA A 262 -3.45 -30.06 25.06
N LYS A 263 -3.64 -29.67 26.32
CA LYS A 263 -2.58 -29.32 27.28
C LYS A 263 -1.63 -28.22 26.79
N ASN A 264 -2.08 -27.35 25.89
CA ASN A 264 -1.31 -26.20 25.41
C ASN A 264 -1.39 -25.05 26.43
N LYS A 265 -0.61 -25.17 27.52
CA LYS A 265 -0.62 -24.22 28.63
C LYS A 265 -0.24 -22.80 28.23
N THR A 266 0.69 -22.62 27.28
CA THR A 266 1.15 -21.30 26.83
C THR A 266 0.02 -20.51 26.17
N ALA A 267 -0.61 -21.07 25.14
CA ALA A 267 -1.72 -20.40 24.45
C ALA A 267 -2.95 -20.28 25.37
N TYR A 268 -3.26 -21.30 26.16
CA TYR A 268 -4.39 -21.28 27.09
C TYR A 268 -4.29 -20.10 28.07
N ARG A 269 -3.13 -19.95 28.72
CA ARG A 269 -2.88 -18.86 29.68
C ARG A 269 -2.91 -17.48 29.02
N LEU A 270 -2.34 -17.34 27.83
CA LEU A 270 -2.38 -16.08 27.07
C LEU A 270 -3.81 -15.63 26.78
N TYR A 271 -4.61 -16.51 26.16
CA TYR A 271 -5.97 -16.16 25.75
C TYR A 271 -6.94 -16.07 26.92
N LEU A 272 -6.69 -16.80 28.02
CA LEU A 272 -7.44 -16.63 29.26
C LEU A 272 -7.12 -15.29 29.92
N SER A 273 -5.85 -14.87 29.94
CA SER A 273 -5.48 -13.56 30.47
C SER A 273 -6.10 -12.41 29.68
N LEU A 274 -6.21 -12.56 28.37
CA LEU A 274 -6.77 -11.55 27.47
C LEU A 274 -8.30 -11.62 27.34
N PHE A 275 -8.98 -12.53 28.04
CA PHE A 275 -10.39 -12.83 27.82
C PHE A 275 -11.27 -11.59 27.91
N GLU A 276 -11.23 -10.90 29.06
CA GLU A 276 -12.05 -9.72 29.32
C GLU A 276 -11.70 -8.56 28.37
N GLN A 277 -10.41 -8.41 28.02
CA GLN A 277 -9.96 -7.42 27.04
C GLN A 277 -10.43 -7.73 25.61
N MET A 278 -10.57 -8.99 25.21
CA MET A 278 -11.00 -9.30 23.84
C MET A 278 -12.52 -9.23 23.70
N THR A 279 -13.25 -9.55 24.76
CA THR A 279 -14.72 -9.61 24.76
C THR A 279 -15.38 -8.32 25.26
N GLY A 280 -14.64 -7.44 25.94
CA GLY A 280 -15.20 -6.22 26.55
C GLY A 280 -16.03 -6.50 27.80
N CYS A 281 -15.92 -7.70 28.37
CA CYS A 281 -16.56 -8.03 29.64
C CYS A 281 -15.90 -7.30 30.81
N GLU A 282 -16.62 -7.14 31.91
CA GLU A 282 -16.03 -6.63 33.15
C GLU A 282 -14.89 -7.54 33.63
N ASN A 283 -13.81 -6.91 34.13
CA ASN A 283 -12.66 -7.63 34.65
C ASN A 283 -13.07 -8.49 35.85
N LYS A 284 -12.92 -9.81 35.74
CA LYS A 284 -13.12 -10.73 36.86
C LYS A 284 -11.99 -10.53 37.88
N LYS A 285 -12.31 -9.97 39.05
CA LYS A 285 -11.42 -10.00 40.22
C LYS A 285 -11.28 -11.43 40.70
N ARG A 286 -10.05 -11.96 40.73
CA ARG A 286 -9.78 -13.35 41.12
C ARG A 286 -9.07 -13.37 42.46
N SER A 287 -9.44 -14.28 43.36
CA SER A 287 -8.57 -14.58 44.49
C SER A 287 -7.27 -15.23 44.01
N MET A 288 -6.27 -15.30 44.89
CA MET A 288 -5.02 -15.98 44.57
C MET A 288 -5.24 -17.45 44.22
N GLU A 289 -6.11 -18.14 44.96
CA GLU A 289 -6.45 -19.55 44.79
C GLU A 289 -7.21 -19.78 43.48
N GLU A 290 -8.20 -18.93 43.19
CA GLU A 290 -8.96 -18.97 41.93
C GLU A 290 -8.04 -18.74 40.73
N PHE A 291 -7.13 -17.78 40.83
CA PHE A 291 -6.17 -17.49 39.78
C PHE A 291 -5.24 -18.69 39.53
N LEU A 292 -4.66 -19.28 40.57
CA LEU A 292 -3.79 -20.44 40.42
C LEU A 292 -4.55 -21.63 39.82
N HIS A 293 -5.79 -21.86 40.26
CA HIS A 293 -6.66 -22.90 39.71
C HIS A 293 -7.01 -22.67 38.23
N ASP A 294 -7.55 -21.50 37.89
CA ASP A 294 -8.03 -21.16 36.54
C ASP A 294 -6.88 -21.21 35.54
N PHE A 295 -5.70 -20.68 35.90
CA PHE A 295 -4.52 -20.67 35.03
C PHE A 295 -3.66 -21.95 35.12
N CYS A 296 -4.12 -22.96 35.88
CA CYS A 296 -3.44 -24.24 36.04
C CYS A 296 -1.99 -24.10 36.55
N PHE A 297 -1.77 -23.25 37.55
CA PHE A 297 -0.52 -23.12 38.30
C PHE A 297 -0.57 -24.00 39.56
N SER A 298 0.53 -24.67 39.88
CA SER A 298 0.67 -25.43 41.13
C SER A 298 1.05 -24.54 42.31
N GLU A 299 1.80 -23.47 42.04
CA GLU A 299 2.38 -22.58 43.03
C GLU A 299 2.48 -21.16 42.45
N PRO A 300 2.49 -20.13 43.31
CA PRO A 300 2.54 -18.74 42.87
C PRO A 300 3.93 -18.25 42.46
N VAL A 301 4.97 -18.97 42.90
CA VAL A 301 6.37 -18.67 42.61
C VAL A 301 7.03 -19.94 42.13
N GLY A 302 7.64 -19.88 40.94
CA GLY A 302 8.35 -21.01 40.36
C GLY A 302 8.81 -20.69 38.95
N GLN A 303 9.76 -21.47 38.44
CA GLN A 303 10.09 -21.41 37.01
C GLN A 303 9.02 -22.19 36.23
N HIS A 304 8.40 -21.52 35.27
CA HIS A 304 7.39 -22.14 34.42
C HIS A 304 7.92 -22.24 32.98
N LYS A 305 7.68 -23.40 32.35
CA LYS A 305 8.01 -23.61 30.92
C LYS A 305 7.07 -22.84 29.96
N SER A 306 5.99 -22.28 30.49
CA SER A 306 4.95 -21.48 29.80
C SER A 306 4.76 -20.15 30.54
N LEU A 307 3.84 -19.28 30.10
CA LEU A 307 3.58 -17.99 30.76
C LEU A 307 3.47 -18.14 32.28
N GLY A 308 4.23 -17.32 33.00
CA GLY A 308 4.28 -17.31 34.46
C GLY A 308 3.15 -16.49 35.10
N PRO A 309 2.91 -16.65 36.41
CA PRO A 309 1.84 -15.96 37.15
C PRO A 309 1.85 -14.44 36.99
N VAL A 310 3.01 -13.79 37.12
CA VAL A 310 3.15 -12.32 37.03
C VAL A 310 2.79 -11.80 35.65
N VAL A 311 3.20 -12.51 34.59
CA VAL A 311 2.86 -12.17 33.21
C VAL A 311 1.35 -12.29 32.99
N CYS A 312 0.73 -13.37 33.47
CA CYS A 312 -0.71 -13.58 33.35
C CYS A 312 -1.52 -12.52 34.10
N ALA A 313 -1.09 -12.14 35.32
CA ALA A 313 -1.75 -11.09 36.10
C ALA A 313 -1.62 -9.71 35.45
N ALA A 314 -0.45 -9.38 34.89
CA ALA A 314 -0.24 -8.15 34.12
C ALA A 314 -1.13 -8.09 32.88
N LEU A 315 -1.21 -9.19 32.10
CA LEU A 315 -2.08 -9.28 30.93
C LEU A 315 -3.57 -9.19 31.28
N SER A 316 -3.99 -9.71 32.43
CA SER A 316 -5.38 -9.64 32.90
C SER A 316 -5.81 -8.26 33.41
N GLY A 317 -4.89 -7.31 33.53
CA GLY A 317 -5.22 -6.00 34.11
C GLY A 317 -5.39 -6.03 35.64
N ASP A 318 -5.00 -7.11 36.32
CA ASP A 318 -5.24 -7.31 37.75
C ASP A 318 -4.04 -6.84 38.58
N HIS A 319 -4.04 -5.54 38.88
CA HIS A 319 -2.99 -4.88 39.65
C HIS A 319 -2.99 -5.25 41.15
N GLU A 320 -4.13 -5.65 41.72
CA GLU A 320 -4.19 -6.16 43.10
C GLU A 320 -3.52 -7.53 43.19
N LEU A 321 -3.86 -8.44 42.26
CA LEU A 321 -3.22 -9.76 42.17
C LEU A 321 -1.71 -9.66 41.90
N LEU A 322 -1.28 -8.70 41.08
CA LEU A 322 0.14 -8.42 40.85
C LEU A 322 0.88 -8.10 42.16
N ARG A 323 0.32 -7.23 43.02
CA ARG A 323 0.92 -6.91 44.33
C ARG A 323 0.99 -8.15 45.23
N ASN A 324 -0.04 -8.99 45.20
CA ASN A 324 -0.08 -10.23 45.97
C ASN A 324 1.00 -11.22 45.49
N LEU A 325 1.16 -11.38 44.17
CA LEU A 325 2.19 -12.24 43.57
C LEU A 325 3.61 -11.77 43.91
N VAL A 326 3.88 -10.48 43.82
CA VAL A 326 5.20 -9.92 44.17
C VAL A 326 5.46 -10.01 45.67
N SER A 327 4.44 -9.81 46.51
CA SER A 327 4.52 -10.04 47.96
C SER A 327 4.86 -11.50 48.29
N ALA A 328 4.36 -12.44 47.48
CA ALA A 328 4.73 -13.86 47.56
C ALA A 328 6.15 -14.17 47.03
N ARG A 329 6.92 -13.16 46.59
CA ARG A 329 8.26 -13.23 45.97
C ARG A 329 8.29 -13.72 44.52
N ALA A 330 7.23 -13.52 43.75
CA ALA A 330 7.27 -13.77 42.31
C ALA A 330 8.15 -12.72 41.59
N SER A 331 8.93 -13.16 40.59
CA SER A 331 9.84 -12.28 39.85
C SER A 331 9.10 -11.37 38.85
N LEU A 332 9.39 -10.07 38.90
CA LEU A 332 8.94 -9.07 37.93
C LEU A 332 9.67 -9.16 36.57
N HIS A 333 10.78 -9.90 36.52
CA HIS A 333 11.59 -10.09 35.32
C HIS A 333 11.43 -11.49 34.71
N ALA A 334 10.34 -12.19 35.07
CA ALA A 334 10.01 -13.46 34.47
C ALA A 334 9.79 -13.27 32.96
N ARG A 335 10.66 -13.91 32.18
CA ARG A 335 10.59 -13.91 30.72
C ARG A 335 9.52 -14.89 30.26
N ALA A 336 8.54 -14.41 29.50
CA ALA A 336 7.61 -15.31 28.84
C ALA A 336 8.32 -15.94 27.62
N PRO A 337 8.30 -17.27 27.45
CA PRO A 337 8.82 -17.88 26.23
C PRO A 337 8.07 -17.33 25.01
N GLY A 338 8.77 -17.20 23.87
CA GLY A 338 8.26 -16.61 22.63
C GLY A 338 6.81 -17.00 22.36
N MET A 339 5.93 -16.00 22.31
CA MET A 339 4.50 -16.22 22.14
C MET A 339 4.15 -16.15 20.66
N LEU A 340 3.44 -17.19 20.20
CA LEU A 340 3.03 -17.39 18.81
C LEU A 340 4.23 -17.57 17.87
N GLU A 341 4.06 -18.38 16.81
CA GLU A 341 5.12 -18.91 15.93
C GLU A 341 6.01 -17.85 15.23
N THR A 342 5.81 -16.56 15.48
CA THR A 342 6.39 -15.42 14.74
C THR A 342 7.15 -14.42 15.61
N PHE A 343 7.11 -14.51 16.94
CA PHE A 343 7.78 -13.53 17.81
C PHE A 343 8.65 -14.21 18.88
N ASN A 344 9.92 -14.38 18.55
CA ASN A 344 10.93 -14.94 19.45
C ASN A 344 11.49 -13.89 20.43
N ALA A 345 10.67 -12.91 20.84
CA ALA A 345 11.04 -11.91 21.84
C ALA A 345 10.48 -12.36 23.18
N GLU A 346 11.34 -12.80 24.10
CA GLU A 346 10.95 -13.08 25.48
C GLU A 346 10.55 -11.79 26.18
N LEU A 347 9.26 -11.44 26.09
CA LEU A 347 8.68 -10.24 26.68
C LEU A 347 8.62 -10.37 28.22
N MET A 348 8.73 -9.24 28.90
CA MET A 348 8.60 -9.11 30.36
C MET A 348 7.26 -8.46 30.74
N PRO A 349 6.79 -8.63 32.00
CA PRO A 349 5.52 -8.06 32.48
C PRO A 349 5.31 -6.58 32.11
N LEU A 350 6.37 -5.77 32.16
CA LEU A 350 6.31 -4.35 31.82
C LEU A 350 6.00 -4.10 30.33
N HIS A 351 6.51 -4.94 29.42
CA HIS A 351 6.16 -4.87 28.00
C HIS A 351 4.69 -5.27 27.77
N PHE A 352 4.22 -6.28 28.50
CA PHE A 352 2.83 -6.72 28.43
C PHE A 352 1.84 -5.65 28.89
N ALA A 353 2.19 -4.89 29.93
CA ALA A 353 1.37 -3.77 30.39
C ALA A 353 1.21 -2.63 29.36
N LEU A 354 2.11 -2.55 28.36
CA LEU A 354 2.09 -1.51 27.32
C LEU A 354 1.45 -1.99 26.02
N GLU A 355 1.63 -3.27 25.70
CA GLU A 355 1.06 -3.87 24.48
C GLU A 355 -0.45 -4.13 24.60
N PHE A 356 -0.97 -4.31 25.82
CA PHE A 356 -2.34 -4.76 26.08
C PHE A 356 -3.01 -3.81 27.08
N ARG A 357 -4.14 -3.17 26.69
CA ARG A 357 -4.89 -2.12 27.44
C ARG A 357 -4.22 -0.72 27.45
N SER A 358 -3.97 -0.13 26.27
CA SER A 358 -3.36 1.21 26.14
C SER A 358 -4.03 2.35 26.93
N GLN A 359 -5.28 2.19 27.41
CA GLN A 359 -6.00 3.19 28.19
C GLN A 359 -5.92 3.01 29.71
N ASP A 360 -5.55 1.82 30.23
CA ASP A 360 -5.52 1.57 31.67
C ASP A 360 -4.09 1.38 32.17
N LEU A 361 -3.51 2.47 32.70
CA LEU A 361 -2.12 2.51 33.15
C LEU A 361 -1.92 1.95 34.57
N ARG A 362 -2.98 1.47 35.26
CA ARG A 362 -2.87 1.01 36.65
C ARG A 362 -1.90 -0.15 36.83
N VAL A 363 -1.86 -1.08 35.86
CA VAL A 363 -0.89 -2.18 35.86
C VAL A 363 0.52 -1.66 35.66
N LEU A 364 0.72 -0.77 34.67
CA LEU A 364 2.02 -0.16 34.39
C LEU A 364 2.56 0.58 35.62
N GLN A 365 1.73 1.43 36.23
CA GLN A 365 2.04 2.16 37.44
C GLN A 365 2.41 1.21 38.59
N THR A 366 1.60 0.16 38.80
CA THR A 366 1.86 -0.83 39.86
C THR A 366 3.18 -1.56 39.64
N LEU A 367 3.52 -1.93 38.40
CA LEU A 367 4.81 -2.58 38.10
C LEU A 367 5.99 -1.65 38.41
N LEU A 368 5.90 -0.37 38.06
CA LEU A 368 6.94 0.63 38.33
C LEU A 368 7.08 0.92 39.83
N GLU A 369 5.97 1.04 40.57
CA GLU A 369 5.97 1.16 42.04
C GLU A 369 6.64 -0.04 42.72
N LEU A 370 6.45 -1.25 42.16
CA LEU A 370 7.10 -2.47 42.60
C LEU A 370 8.56 -2.60 42.13
N ARG A 371 9.14 -1.53 41.57
CA ARG A 371 10.52 -1.41 41.09
C ARG A 371 10.85 -2.30 39.88
N ALA A 372 9.90 -2.49 38.97
CA ALA A 372 10.22 -3.01 37.64
C ALA A 372 11.18 -2.05 36.91
N ASP A 373 12.23 -2.60 36.30
CA ASP A 373 13.19 -1.82 35.51
C ASP A 373 12.54 -1.26 34.23
N PRO A 374 12.41 0.07 34.07
CA PRO A 374 11.83 0.69 32.89
C PRO A 374 12.71 0.58 31.64
N ASN A 375 13.98 0.21 31.80
CA ASN A 375 14.94 -0.02 30.72
C ASN A 375 15.17 -1.51 30.46
N CYS A 376 14.31 -2.38 31.02
CA CYS A 376 14.42 -3.82 30.81
C CYS A 376 14.32 -4.14 29.31
N SER A 377 15.12 -5.10 28.84
CA SER A 377 15.25 -5.35 27.40
C SER A 377 14.83 -6.78 27.03
N THR A 378 14.04 -6.89 25.94
CA THR A 378 13.66 -8.18 25.35
C THR A 378 14.88 -8.91 24.76
N LEU A 379 14.75 -10.17 24.31
CA LEU A 379 15.85 -10.83 23.58
C LEU A 379 16.25 -10.11 22.28
N ASN A 380 15.29 -9.45 21.63
CA ASN A 380 15.51 -8.60 20.46
C ASN A 380 15.88 -7.16 20.86
N ALA A 381 16.06 -6.95 22.16
CA ALA A 381 16.51 -5.75 22.83
C ALA A 381 15.65 -4.49 22.67
N SER A 382 14.36 -4.67 22.40
CA SER A 382 13.37 -3.61 22.51
C SER A 382 13.12 -3.31 24.00
N SER A 383 13.03 -2.02 24.33
CA SER A 383 12.70 -1.49 25.66
C SER A 383 11.19 -1.23 25.78
N PRO A 384 10.63 -1.09 27.00
CA PRO A 384 9.23 -0.79 27.22
C PRO A 384 8.77 0.45 26.44
N LEU A 385 9.60 1.50 26.39
CA LEU A 385 9.27 2.75 25.68
C LEU A 385 8.99 2.53 24.19
N SER A 386 9.59 1.51 23.57
CA SER A 386 9.34 1.15 22.16
C SER A 386 7.94 0.57 21.91
N SER A 387 7.23 0.14 22.95
CA SER A 387 5.86 -0.39 22.89
C SER A 387 4.80 0.66 23.29
N CYS A 388 5.18 1.88 23.68
CA CYS A 388 4.23 2.90 24.13
C CYS A 388 3.27 3.37 23.03
N ARG A 389 2.02 3.62 23.43
CA ARG A 389 0.93 4.07 22.54
C ARG A 389 0.19 5.31 23.03
N THR A 390 0.45 5.75 24.24
CA THR A 390 -0.14 6.95 24.83
C THR A 390 0.96 7.85 25.38
N VAL A 391 0.70 9.15 25.39
CA VAL A 391 1.60 10.15 25.98
C VAL A 391 1.79 9.86 27.46
N ASP A 392 0.71 9.56 28.18
CA ASP A 392 0.73 9.22 29.60
C ASP A 392 1.63 8.02 29.94
N ALA A 393 1.67 6.99 29.08
CA ALA A 393 2.57 5.85 29.27
C ALA A 393 4.04 6.22 29.06
N VAL A 394 4.33 7.11 28.09
CA VAL A 394 5.68 7.65 27.87
C VAL A 394 6.13 8.46 29.08
N ASP A 395 5.27 9.37 29.56
CA ASP A 395 5.57 10.22 30.72
C ASP A 395 5.83 9.38 31.96
N LEU A 396 4.97 8.41 32.27
CA LEU A 396 5.12 7.56 33.44
C LEU A 396 6.43 6.74 33.42
N LEU A 397 6.85 6.24 32.25
CA LEU A 397 8.11 5.52 32.11
C LEU A 397 9.32 6.46 32.30
N VAL A 398 9.27 7.65 31.71
CA VAL A 398 10.38 8.63 31.77
C VAL A 398 10.52 9.22 33.17
N GLU A 399 9.42 9.50 33.87
CA GLU A 399 9.40 9.86 35.29
C GLU A 399 10.09 8.79 36.16
N ASN A 400 9.97 7.52 35.78
CA ASN A 400 10.64 6.40 36.42
C ASN A 400 12.05 6.11 35.88
N ARG A 401 12.65 7.03 35.10
CA ARG A 401 14.02 6.97 34.55
C ARG A 401 14.19 6.02 33.34
N ALA A 402 13.15 5.86 32.52
CA ALA A 402 13.32 5.27 31.19
C ALA A 402 14.23 6.15 30.32
N ASP A 403 15.16 5.53 29.61
CA ASP A 403 16.03 6.20 28.64
C ASP A 403 15.34 6.26 27.28
N VAL A 404 15.06 7.50 26.85
CA VAL A 404 14.36 7.83 25.60
C VAL A 404 15.17 7.45 24.36
N ASN A 405 16.47 7.25 24.52
CA ASN A 405 17.42 6.92 23.44
C ASN A 405 18.05 5.53 23.60
N LEU A 406 17.47 4.68 24.46
CA LEU A 406 17.96 3.32 24.66
C LEU A 406 17.75 2.47 23.40
N GLY A 407 18.79 2.38 22.58
CA GLY A 407 18.79 1.63 21.34
C GLY A 407 18.74 0.12 21.55
N THR A 408 18.16 -0.60 20.58
CA THR A 408 18.20 -2.08 20.59
C THR A 408 19.61 -2.64 20.46
N THR A 409 19.95 -3.73 21.14
CA THR A 409 21.28 -4.36 21.14
C THR A 409 21.82 -4.66 19.75
N ILE A 410 20.99 -5.16 18.81
CA ILE A 410 21.46 -5.57 17.48
C ILE A 410 21.39 -4.40 16.48
N ALA A 411 20.22 -3.77 16.35
CA ALA A 411 20.00 -2.75 15.32
C ALA A 411 20.30 -1.32 15.80
N GLN A 412 20.50 -1.12 17.10
CA GLN A 412 20.76 0.17 17.77
C GLN A 412 19.71 1.22 17.41
N LEU A 413 18.46 0.79 17.34
CA LEU A 413 17.32 1.66 17.04
C LEU A 413 16.69 2.15 18.35
N PRO A 414 16.70 3.47 18.64
CA PRO A 414 15.95 4.07 19.73
C PRO A 414 14.43 3.80 19.67
N PRO A 415 13.71 4.00 20.80
CA PRO A 415 12.26 3.86 20.89
C PRO A 415 11.45 4.61 19.82
N ILE A 416 11.89 5.80 19.40
CA ILE A 416 11.19 6.61 18.39
C ILE A 416 11.06 5.88 17.04
N HIS A 417 12.02 5.03 16.66
CA HIS A 417 11.96 4.22 15.43
C HIS A 417 10.78 3.24 15.42
N PHE A 418 10.37 2.76 16.60
CA PHE A 418 9.22 1.88 16.75
C PHE A 418 7.92 2.68 16.82
N ALA A 419 7.92 3.83 17.49
CA ALA A 419 6.74 4.70 17.56
C ALA A 419 6.28 5.18 16.18
N VAL A 420 7.20 5.55 15.29
CA VAL A 420 6.86 6.06 13.94
C VAL A 420 6.40 4.99 12.96
N GLY A 421 6.90 3.75 13.11
CA GLY A 421 6.57 2.62 12.21
C GLY A 421 5.46 1.71 12.73
N ALA A 422 4.96 1.96 13.95
CA ALA A 422 3.97 1.14 14.59
C ALA A 422 2.55 1.40 14.03
N ILE A 423 1.94 0.35 13.45
CA ILE A 423 0.55 0.37 12.98
C ILE A 423 -0.37 0.90 14.10
N GLY A 424 -1.08 1.99 13.85
CA GLY A 424 -2.02 2.61 14.78
C GLY A 424 -1.39 3.42 15.93
N ALA A 425 -0.09 3.75 15.88
CA ALA A 425 0.52 4.63 16.89
C ALA A 425 0.06 6.09 16.67
N PRO A 426 -0.39 6.79 17.73
CA PRO A 426 -0.76 8.20 17.62
C PRO A 426 0.48 9.08 17.35
N CYS A 427 0.33 10.11 16.51
CA CYS A 427 1.39 11.10 16.26
C CYS A 427 1.82 11.82 17.54
N GLU A 428 0.91 11.89 18.52
CA GLU A 428 1.09 12.53 19.81
C GLU A 428 2.21 11.85 20.62
N VAL A 429 2.37 10.52 20.50
CA VAL A 429 3.49 9.79 21.13
C VAL A 429 4.81 10.19 20.49
N VAL A 430 4.85 10.29 19.15
CA VAL A 430 6.05 10.73 18.42
C VAL A 430 6.40 12.17 18.79
N ALA A 431 5.43 13.07 18.81
CA ALA A 431 5.62 14.46 19.24
C ALA A 431 6.17 14.53 20.66
N ARG A 432 5.61 13.75 21.60
CA ARG A 432 6.09 13.71 22.99
C ARG A 432 7.52 13.19 23.10
N LEU A 433 7.87 12.14 22.38
CA LEU A 433 9.25 11.62 22.38
C LEU A 433 10.24 12.67 21.83
N LEU A 434 9.84 13.44 20.81
CA LEU A 434 10.65 14.54 20.27
C LEU A 434 10.84 15.67 21.28
N GLU A 435 9.80 16.06 22.02
CA GLU A 435 9.90 17.03 23.13
C GLU A 435 10.89 16.55 24.21
N LEU A 436 10.92 15.25 24.47
CA LEU A 436 11.83 14.58 25.39
C LEU A 436 13.23 14.33 24.81
N ARG A 437 13.54 14.93 23.65
CA ARG A 437 14.84 14.86 22.95
C ARG A 437 15.21 13.44 22.49
N ALA A 438 14.24 12.70 21.99
CA ALA A 438 14.50 11.48 21.22
C ALA A 438 15.38 11.79 20.00
N ASP A 439 16.33 10.92 19.70
CA ASP A 439 17.26 11.08 18.60
C ASP A 439 16.58 10.83 17.25
N VAL A 440 16.55 11.86 16.42
CA VAL A 440 16.00 11.80 15.06
C VAL A 440 17.06 11.45 14.01
N LEU A 441 18.34 11.46 14.41
CA LEU A 441 19.45 11.08 13.56
C LEU A 441 19.71 9.59 13.82
N GLY A 442 19.87 8.80 12.76
CA GLY A 442 20.20 7.38 12.91
C GLY A 442 21.44 7.19 13.79
N GLY A 443 21.31 6.38 14.84
CA GLY A 443 22.38 6.11 15.80
C GLY A 443 23.65 5.54 15.15
N GLY A 444 24.80 5.75 15.78
CA GLY A 444 26.07 5.19 15.36
C GLY A 444 26.18 3.70 15.68
N GLY A 445 25.76 2.84 14.75
CA GLY A 445 25.93 1.38 14.83
C GLY A 445 24.69 0.59 14.36
N GLY A 446 24.87 -0.72 14.14
CA GLY A 446 23.78 -1.61 13.70
C GLY A 446 23.31 -1.32 12.26
N VAL A 447 22.02 -1.04 12.09
CA VAL A 447 21.48 -0.64 10.77
C VAL A 447 21.82 0.82 10.45
N ALA A 448 21.96 1.66 11.49
CA ALA A 448 22.21 3.10 11.39
C ALA A 448 21.24 3.82 10.41
N CYS A 449 19.95 3.56 10.52
CA CYS A 449 18.89 4.25 9.79
C CYS A 449 18.20 5.29 10.69
N SER A 450 17.69 6.38 10.10
CA SER A 450 16.90 7.38 10.83
C SER A 450 15.44 6.94 11.01
N PRO A 451 14.69 7.52 11.96
CA PRO A 451 13.25 7.25 12.09
C PRO A 451 12.47 7.52 10.79
N LEU A 452 12.95 8.44 9.94
CA LEU A 452 12.33 8.71 8.64
C LEU A 452 12.42 7.51 7.67
N HIS A 453 13.44 6.67 7.80
CA HIS A 453 13.49 5.38 7.09
C HIS A 453 12.40 4.43 7.59
N ASN A 454 12.13 4.41 8.90
CA ASN A 454 11.09 3.56 9.46
C ASN A 454 9.69 3.97 8.97
N VAL A 455 9.41 5.28 8.82
CA VAL A 455 8.17 5.77 8.18
C VAL A 455 8.09 5.31 6.71
N ALA A 456 9.22 5.33 5.99
CA ALA A 456 9.29 4.85 4.61
C ALA A 456 9.09 3.32 4.49
N PHE A 457 9.46 2.57 5.52
CA PHE A 457 9.28 1.11 5.58
C PHE A 457 7.85 0.70 5.96
N SER A 458 7.19 1.42 6.87
CA SER A 458 5.84 1.07 7.35
C SER A 458 4.77 1.21 6.28
N GLY A 459 4.81 2.28 5.46
CA GLY A 459 4.06 2.41 4.21
C GLY A 459 2.52 2.49 4.29
N ASP A 460 1.93 2.13 5.43
CA ASP A 460 0.50 1.84 5.56
C ASP A 460 -0.20 2.70 6.63
N SER A 461 0.48 3.65 7.28
CA SER A 461 -0.12 4.46 8.35
C SER A 461 -0.72 5.75 7.82
N HIS A 462 -1.96 6.06 8.22
CA HIS A 462 -2.57 7.38 7.95
C HIS A 462 -1.75 8.54 8.56
N ASN A 463 -0.93 8.22 9.57
CA ASN A 463 -0.05 9.16 10.25
C ASN A 463 1.33 9.29 9.60
N ASP A 464 1.68 8.54 8.55
CA ASP A 464 3.04 8.53 7.98
C ASP A 464 3.49 9.93 7.54
N LEU A 465 2.62 10.69 6.86
CA LEU A 465 2.93 12.06 6.42
C LEU A 465 3.10 13.02 7.60
N ARG A 466 2.27 12.90 8.64
CA ARG A 466 2.35 13.74 9.83
C ARG A 466 3.59 13.40 10.68
N ASN A 467 3.91 12.12 10.82
CA ASN A 467 5.14 11.65 11.47
C ASN A 467 6.38 12.12 10.70
N ALA A 468 6.38 12.03 9.36
CA ALA A 468 7.46 12.55 8.53
C ALA A 468 7.63 14.06 8.70
N GLN A 469 6.53 14.83 8.71
CA GLN A 469 6.57 16.27 8.98
C GLN A 469 7.16 16.57 10.37
N LEU A 470 6.67 15.91 11.43
CA LEU A 470 7.18 16.09 12.79
C LEU A 470 8.68 15.82 12.91
N LEU A 471 9.19 14.78 12.23
CA LEU A 471 10.61 14.46 12.19
C LEU A 471 11.41 15.55 11.48
N LEU A 472 10.94 16.04 10.33
CA LEU A 472 11.62 17.11 9.57
C LEU A 472 11.62 18.43 10.33
N ASP A 473 10.51 18.80 10.99
CA ASP A 473 10.42 19.98 11.85
C ASP A 473 11.43 19.91 13.01
N ASN A 474 11.74 18.69 13.47
CA ASN A 474 12.74 18.41 14.50
C ASN A 474 14.14 18.11 13.93
N LYS A 475 14.43 18.57 12.70
CA LYS A 475 15.75 18.52 12.05
C LYS A 475 16.23 17.13 11.62
N ALA A 476 15.31 16.20 11.36
CA ALA A 476 15.69 14.96 10.67
C ALA A 476 16.24 15.27 9.27
N ASP A 477 17.32 14.59 8.88
CA ASP A 477 17.91 14.75 7.55
C ASP A 477 17.13 13.90 6.52
N VAL A 478 16.41 14.59 5.63
CA VAL A 478 15.63 14.01 4.52
C VAL A 478 16.47 13.13 3.59
N ASN A 479 17.78 13.40 3.53
CA ASN A 479 18.76 12.76 2.66
C ASN A 479 19.70 11.82 3.42
N GLN A 480 19.43 11.56 4.70
CA GLN A 480 20.27 10.68 5.51
C GLN A 480 20.36 9.32 4.86
N ARG A 481 21.57 8.81 4.64
CA ARG A 481 21.77 7.45 4.16
C ARG A 481 21.89 6.51 5.34
N CYS A 482 21.21 5.38 5.27
CA CYS A 482 21.48 4.25 6.14
C CYS A 482 22.92 3.74 5.91
N ARG A 483 23.65 3.50 7.01
CA ARG A 483 25.06 3.05 7.00
C ARG A 483 25.16 1.72 7.77
N PRO A 484 24.82 0.58 7.14
CA PRO A 484 24.83 -0.69 7.85
C PRO A 484 26.26 -1.04 8.32
N GLU A 485 26.38 -1.33 9.61
CA GLU A 485 27.61 -1.70 10.31
C GLU A 485 27.48 -3.09 10.95
N GLY A 486 28.58 -3.62 11.48
CA GLY A 486 28.60 -4.93 12.14
C GLY A 486 28.07 -6.06 11.25
N ILE A 487 27.09 -6.81 11.76
CA ILE A 487 26.48 -7.95 11.05
C ILE A 487 25.65 -7.54 9.82
N PHE A 488 25.16 -6.30 9.75
CA PHE A 488 24.28 -5.87 8.65
C PHE A 488 25.03 -5.62 7.35
N ARG A 489 26.32 -5.27 7.41
CA ARG A 489 27.18 -5.09 6.24
C ARG A 489 27.37 -6.39 5.43
N PRO A 490 27.77 -7.52 6.03
CA PRO A 490 27.84 -8.79 5.29
C PRO A 490 26.45 -9.30 4.87
N ILE A 491 25.40 -9.10 5.68
CA ILE A 491 24.02 -9.46 5.29
C ILE A 491 23.58 -8.69 4.04
N GLU A 492 23.82 -7.37 3.99
CA GLU A 492 23.55 -6.55 2.81
C GLU A 492 24.32 -7.10 1.60
N LEU A 493 25.62 -7.39 1.74
CA LEU A 493 26.42 -7.95 0.64
C LEU A 493 25.87 -9.29 0.13
N MET A 494 25.52 -10.21 1.03
CA MET A 494 24.97 -11.51 0.68
C MET A 494 23.61 -11.38 -0.01
N ALA A 495 22.70 -10.55 0.52
CA ALA A 495 21.42 -10.27 -0.11
C ALA A 495 21.60 -9.72 -1.53
N ARG A 496 22.63 -8.89 -1.76
CA ARG A 496 22.94 -8.36 -3.09
C ARG A 496 23.40 -9.41 -4.07
N VAL A 497 24.23 -10.36 -3.63
CA VAL A 497 24.69 -11.49 -4.45
C VAL A 497 23.50 -12.39 -4.78
N SER A 498 22.70 -12.75 -3.77
CA SER A 498 21.49 -13.55 -3.95
C SER A 498 20.53 -12.92 -4.95
N SER A 499 20.33 -11.59 -4.92
CA SER A 499 19.49 -10.90 -5.91
C SER A 499 19.99 -10.95 -7.35
N ARG A 500 21.30 -11.13 -7.57
CA ARG A 500 21.88 -11.24 -8.92
C ARG A 500 21.81 -12.67 -9.45
N CYS A 501 21.93 -13.65 -8.57
CA CYS A 501 21.91 -15.07 -8.93
C CYS A 501 20.50 -15.64 -9.06
N ALA A 502 19.54 -15.15 -8.26
CA ALA A 502 18.16 -15.61 -8.29
C ALA A 502 17.29 -14.69 -9.18
N GLY A 503 16.63 -15.25 -10.21
CA GLY A 503 15.76 -14.49 -11.12
C GLY A 503 14.52 -13.85 -10.46
N ARG A 504 14.22 -14.20 -9.19
CA ARG A 504 13.25 -13.50 -8.32
C ARG A 504 13.84 -13.39 -6.91
N SER A 505 13.82 -12.20 -6.32
CA SER A 505 14.25 -11.95 -4.93
C SER A 505 13.03 -11.75 -4.02
N GLY A 506 12.92 -12.53 -2.94
CA GLY A 506 11.89 -12.36 -1.91
C GLY A 506 11.98 -10.99 -1.21
N ALA A 507 10.94 -10.61 -0.46
CA ALA A 507 10.85 -9.28 0.17
C ALA A 507 12.05 -9.00 1.10
N LEU A 508 12.48 -10.00 1.88
CA LEU A 508 13.62 -9.89 2.79
C LEU A 508 14.95 -9.63 2.06
N VAL A 509 15.20 -10.33 0.95
CA VAL A 509 16.41 -10.13 0.14
C VAL A 509 16.42 -8.74 -0.49
N ARG A 510 15.24 -8.24 -0.91
CA ARG A 510 15.08 -6.86 -1.41
C ARG A 510 15.33 -5.81 -0.33
N PHE A 511 14.85 -6.02 0.89
CA PHE A 511 15.10 -5.15 2.03
C PHE A 511 16.61 -5.08 2.33
N PHE A 512 17.25 -6.22 2.60
CA PHE A 512 18.67 -6.25 2.95
C PHE A 512 19.57 -5.78 1.81
N GLY A 513 19.21 -6.06 0.56
CA GLY A 513 19.98 -5.63 -0.60
C GLY A 513 19.99 -4.11 -0.82
N ASN A 514 19.03 -3.38 -0.23
CA ASN A 514 18.85 -1.94 -0.37
C ASN A 514 18.98 -1.17 0.96
N LEU A 515 19.53 -1.78 2.02
CA LEU A 515 19.68 -1.14 3.33
C LEU A 515 20.34 0.23 3.23
N SER A 516 21.48 0.35 2.57
CA SER A 516 22.31 1.59 2.48
C SER A 516 21.75 2.76 1.65
N SER A 517 20.43 2.89 1.66
CA SER A 517 19.61 3.84 0.92
C SER A 517 19.16 5.02 1.78
N THR A 518 18.56 6.03 1.15
CA THR A 518 17.90 7.18 1.81
C THR A 518 16.44 6.83 2.13
N PRO A 519 15.73 7.64 2.96
CA PRO A 519 14.30 7.48 3.16
C PRO A 519 13.52 7.48 1.84
N LEU A 520 13.87 8.39 0.93
CA LEU A 520 13.28 8.43 -0.42
C LEU A 520 13.49 7.11 -1.18
N GLY A 521 14.70 6.54 -1.11
CA GLY A 521 14.97 5.26 -1.75
C GLY A 521 14.26 4.08 -1.06
N TRP A 522 13.99 4.14 0.24
CA TRP A 522 13.14 3.16 0.92
C TRP A 522 11.68 3.28 0.45
N CYS A 523 11.14 4.50 0.33
CA CYS A 523 9.79 4.70 -0.24
C CYS A 523 9.67 4.09 -1.64
N ALA A 524 10.70 4.26 -2.47
CA ALA A 524 10.72 3.68 -3.82
C ALA A 524 10.82 2.14 -3.82
N VAL A 525 11.46 1.54 -2.81
CA VAL A 525 11.58 0.07 -2.71
C VAL A 525 10.31 -0.57 -2.15
N PHE A 526 9.61 0.11 -1.24
CA PHE A 526 8.42 -0.41 -0.56
C PHE A 526 7.10 0.10 -1.13
N GLY A 527 7.13 1.09 -2.03
CA GLY A 527 5.94 1.57 -2.73
C GLY A 527 5.12 2.63 -1.99
N ASN A 528 5.73 3.41 -1.11
CA ASN A 528 5.02 4.48 -0.40
C ASN A 528 4.98 5.76 -1.25
N GLU A 529 4.04 5.82 -2.20
CA GLU A 529 3.92 6.92 -3.17
C GLU A 529 3.61 8.28 -2.53
N GLY A 530 2.75 8.29 -1.50
CA GLY A 530 2.36 9.49 -0.77
C GLY A 530 3.56 10.11 -0.07
N LEU A 531 4.32 9.30 0.68
CA LEU A 531 5.53 9.77 1.36
C LEU A 531 6.65 10.09 0.38
N LEU A 532 6.81 9.32 -0.71
CA LEU A 532 7.77 9.63 -1.78
C LEU A 532 7.53 11.03 -2.34
N THR A 533 6.27 11.35 -2.67
CA THR A 533 5.89 12.67 -3.18
C THR A 533 6.13 13.77 -2.15
N PHE A 534 5.83 13.51 -0.88
CA PHE A 534 6.07 14.43 0.22
C PHE A 534 7.57 14.71 0.42
N LEU A 535 8.42 13.69 0.50
CA LEU A 535 9.87 13.86 0.68
C LEU A 535 10.50 14.62 -0.50
N LEU A 536 10.03 14.41 -1.73
CA LEU A 536 10.48 15.20 -2.89
C LEU A 536 10.11 16.69 -2.77
N ARG A 537 8.93 17.02 -2.22
CA ARG A 537 8.55 18.42 -1.93
C ARG A 537 9.46 19.04 -0.87
N GLU A 538 9.84 18.25 0.12
CA GLU A 538 10.79 18.60 1.18
C GLU A 538 12.26 18.51 0.75
N ARG A 539 12.53 18.55 -0.57
CA ARG A 539 13.87 18.61 -1.19
C ARG A 539 14.75 17.37 -0.94
N ALA A 540 14.15 16.18 -0.84
CA ALA A 540 14.90 14.93 -0.95
C ALA A 540 15.61 14.85 -2.31
N ASP A 541 16.88 14.48 -2.31
CA ASP A 541 17.72 14.36 -3.50
C ASP A 541 17.64 12.93 -4.07
N PRO A 542 17.02 12.74 -5.26
CA PRO A 542 16.93 11.43 -5.89
C PRO A 542 18.26 10.92 -6.47
N GLU A 543 19.29 11.79 -6.57
CA GLU A 543 20.60 11.42 -7.11
C GLU A 543 21.50 10.71 -6.11
N ILE A 544 21.14 10.71 -4.83
CA ILE A 544 21.90 10.02 -3.79
C ILE A 544 21.88 8.52 -4.04
N ARG A 545 23.06 7.95 -4.27
CA ARG A 545 23.23 6.52 -4.60
C ARG A 545 23.36 5.67 -3.34
N ASN A 546 22.82 4.44 -3.36
CA ASN A 546 23.20 3.42 -2.37
C ASN A 546 24.66 2.96 -2.55
N ASN A 547 25.13 2.10 -1.63
CA ASN A 547 26.43 1.43 -1.77
C ASN A 547 26.51 0.45 -2.96
N ARG A 548 25.46 0.28 -3.79
CA ARG A 548 25.54 -0.41 -5.09
C ARG A 548 25.94 0.54 -6.23
N GLY A 549 26.04 1.84 -5.96
CA GLY A 549 26.19 2.87 -6.98
C GLY A 549 24.93 3.07 -7.82
N MET A 550 23.79 2.52 -7.41
CA MET A 550 22.51 2.64 -8.11
C MET A 550 21.88 3.97 -7.74
N ARG A 551 21.42 4.71 -8.75
CA ARG A 551 20.40 5.74 -8.55
C ARG A 551 19.08 5.03 -8.30
N PHE A 552 18.30 5.45 -7.32
CA PHE A 552 17.03 4.78 -7.02
C PHE A 552 16.02 4.93 -8.15
N LEU A 553 16.11 6.02 -8.92
CA LEU A 553 15.36 6.22 -10.15
C LEU A 553 16.08 5.66 -11.41
N GLY A 554 17.13 4.85 -11.23
CA GLY A 554 18.15 4.57 -12.25
C GLY A 554 18.18 3.20 -12.92
N GLU A 555 18.21 2.08 -12.18
CA GLU A 555 18.83 0.87 -12.78
C GLU A 555 18.32 -0.52 -12.31
N SER A 556 17.23 -0.67 -11.52
CA SER A 556 16.73 -2.02 -11.12
C SER A 556 15.41 -2.40 -11.78
N GLY A 557 15.47 -3.36 -12.70
CA GLY A 557 14.39 -3.83 -13.57
C GLY A 557 13.17 -4.52 -12.96
N ARG A 558 12.67 -4.17 -11.77
CA ARG A 558 11.28 -4.46 -11.32
C ARG A 558 10.73 -3.38 -10.38
N SER A 559 9.86 -2.55 -10.95
CA SER A 559 8.59 -2.04 -10.38
C SER A 559 8.65 -1.22 -9.09
N PHE A 560 8.66 0.11 -9.23
CA PHE A 560 7.78 1.08 -8.54
C PHE A 560 7.82 2.41 -9.33
N GLU A 561 6.66 2.87 -9.81
CA GLU A 561 6.41 4.28 -10.20
C GLU A 561 6.30 5.10 -8.90
N ILE A 562 6.55 6.41 -8.75
CA ILE A 562 6.16 7.60 -9.55
C ILE A 562 7.27 8.72 -9.42
N PRO A 563 7.18 9.92 -10.05
CA PRO A 563 8.08 10.39 -11.10
C PRO A 563 8.99 11.59 -10.74
N PHE A 564 9.91 11.89 -11.67
CA PHE A 564 10.84 13.04 -11.75
C PHE A 564 12.11 12.90 -10.88
N ARG A 565 13.20 12.29 -11.35
CA ARG A 565 14.00 12.75 -12.50
C ARG A 565 14.97 11.66 -12.99
N THR A 566 15.15 11.65 -14.31
CA THR A 566 16.28 11.11 -15.08
C THR A 566 16.52 9.59 -15.05
N SER A 567 15.62 8.85 -15.70
CA SER A 567 15.97 7.72 -16.57
C SER A 567 14.96 7.65 -17.70
N ILE A 568 15.44 7.49 -18.92
CA ILE A 568 14.65 7.29 -20.14
C ILE A 568 13.63 6.16 -19.89
N CYS A 569 12.33 6.43 -19.98
CA CYS A 569 11.28 5.48 -19.56
C CYS A 569 11.04 4.38 -20.60
N TRP A 570 12.01 3.50 -20.88
CA TRP A 570 11.80 2.35 -21.77
C TRP A 570 10.92 1.27 -21.10
N ARG A 571 9.59 1.41 -21.09
CA ARG A 571 8.67 0.27 -20.88
C ARG A 571 7.39 0.38 -21.69
N ALA A 572 7.10 -0.68 -22.46
CA ALA A 572 5.81 -0.93 -23.09
C ALA A 572 4.68 -1.22 -22.06
N ASP A 573 5.04 -1.57 -20.81
CA ASP A 573 4.15 -2.25 -19.85
C ASP A 573 3.36 -1.37 -18.86
N LEU A 574 3.51 -0.04 -18.87
CA LEU A 574 2.75 0.84 -17.96
C LEU A 574 1.31 1.01 -18.47
N SER A 575 0.35 0.96 -17.54
CA SER A 575 -1.06 1.21 -17.84
C SER A 575 -1.25 2.65 -18.34
N TRP A 576 -2.25 2.82 -19.20
CA TRP A 576 -2.55 4.11 -19.83
C TRP A 576 -2.80 5.23 -18.81
N SER A 577 -3.42 4.93 -17.67
CA SER A 577 -3.76 5.90 -16.62
C SER A 577 -2.53 6.38 -15.83
N ALA A 578 -1.54 5.52 -15.62
CA ALA A 578 -0.34 5.84 -14.86
C ALA A 578 0.55 6.83 -15.62
N LYS A 579 0.83 6.56 -16.90
CA LYS A 579 1.65 7.44 -17.73
C LYS A 579 1.05 8.86 -17.86
N LEU A 580 -0.28 8.96 -17.97
CA LEU A 580 -0.98 10.25 -18.04
C LEU A 580 -0.92 11.01 -16.71
N SER A 581 -1.03 10.31 -15.58
CA SER A 581 -1.01 10.91 -14.25
C SER A 581 0.34 11.54 -13.92
N VAL A 582 1.45 10.94 -14.41
CA VAL A 582 2.81 11.49 -14.33
C VAL A 582 2.92 12.83 -15.05
N LEU A 583 2.45 12.90 -16.29
CA LEU A 583 2.46 14.14 -17.09
C LEU A 583 1.63 15.24 -16.41
N LEU A 584 0.45 14.87 -15.87
CA LEU A 584 -0.45 15.81 -15.21
C LEU A 584 0.16 16.34 -13.92
N ALA A 585 0.83 15.49 -13.14
CA ALA A 585 1.50 15.91 -11.91
C ALA A 585 2.63 16.92 -12.21
N GLY A 586 3.47 16.65 -13.21
CA GLY A 586 4.55 17.55 -13.64
C GLY A 586 4.03 18.92 -14.08
N ALA A 587 3.03 18.93 -14.96
CA ALA A 587 2.39 20.16 -15.43
C ALA A 587 1.83 21.01 -14.26
N ASN A 588 1.27 20.33 -13.25
CA ASN A 588 0.66 20.97 -12.09
C ASN A 588 1.69 21.67 -11.18
N VAL A 589 2.93 21.15 -11.09
CA VAL A 589 3.99 21.66 -10.19
C VAL A 589 5.07 22.48 -10.90
N GLY A 590 4.88 22.82 -12.17
CA GLY A 590 5.84 23.63 -12.93
C GLY A 590 7.01 22.84 -13.51
N VAL A 591 6.84 21.53 -13.75
CA VAL A 591 7.87 20.69 -14.35
C VAL A 591 7.48 20.30 -15.78
N SER A 592 8.31 20.72 -16.73
CA SER A 592 8.15 20.40 -18.14
C SER A 592 8.37 18.90 -18.43
N SER A 593 7.59 18.32 -19.34
CA SER A 593 7.60 16.90 -19.69
C SER A 593 7.46 16.68 -21.19
N THR A 594 7.94 15.55 -21.71
CA THR A 594 7.86 15.22 -23.13
C THR A 594 7.42 13.76 -23.34
N PHE A 595 6.36 13.57 -24.13
CA PHE A 595 5.87 12.29 -24.59
C PHE A 595 6.25 12.10 -26.06
N VAL A 596 6.83 10.95 -26.41
CA VAL A 596 7.27 10.66 -27.78
C VAL A 596 6.65 9.35 -28.25
N ALA A 597 5.84 9.43 -29.29
CA ALA A 597 5.35 8.27 -30.02
C ALA A 597 6.31 7.96 -31.19
N PHE A 598 6.94 6.78 -31.16
CA PHE A 598 7.77 6.26 -32.24
C PHE A 598 7.50 4.76 -32.45
N GLY A 599 7.83 4.22 -33.62
CA GLY A 599 7.50 2.84 -33.97
C GLY A 599 7.30 2.65 -35.48
N ALA A 600 7.14 1.41 -35.92
CA ALA A 600 7.01 1.06 -37.33
C ALA A 600 5.77 1.69 -38.00
N LYS A 601 5.75 1.69 -39.35
CA LYS A 601 4.57 2.10 -40.13
C LYS A 601 3.38 1.21 -39.74
N GLY A 602 2.25 1.82 -39.41
CA GLY A 602 1.04 1.10 -38.98
C GLY A 602 0.93 0.81 -37.48
N ALA A 603 1.95 1.11 -36.66
CA ALA A 603 1.95 0.83 -35.21
C ALA A 603 1.02 1.73 -34.35
N GLY A 604 0.09 2.46 -34.96
CA GLY A 604 -0.91 3.25 -34.21
C GLY A 604 -0.44 4.54 -33.52
N LYS A 605 0.79 5.02 -33.72
CA LYS A 605 1.36 6.25 -33.07
C LYS A 605 0.40 7.46 -33.04
N THR A 606 0.01 7.93 -34.22
CA THR A 606 -0.86 9.10 -34.37
C THR A 606 -2.25 8.83 -33.78
N PHE A 607 -2.75 7.60 -33.91
CA PHE A 607 -4.00 7.16 -33.28
C PHE A 607 -3.92 7.15 -31.75
N THR A 608 -2.79 6.80 -31.15
CA THR A 608 -2.57 6.91 -29.71
C THR A 608 -2.66 8.37 -29.24
N LEU A 609 -2.04 9.29 -29.97
CA LEU A 609 -2.01 10.71 -29.60
C LEU A 609 -3.37 11.39 -29.76
N LEU A 610 -4.12 11.05 -30.81
CA LEU A 610 -5.33 11.78 -31.22
C LEU A 610 -6.63 11.01 -30.99
N GLY A 611 -6.60 9.67 -31.03
CA GLY A 611 -7.73 8.77 -30.82
C GLY A 611 -8.92 9.09 -31.72
N SER A 612 -10.09 9.31 -31.13
CA SER A 612 -11.33 9.61 -31.84
C SER A 612 -11.29 10.85 -32.74
N LEU A 613 -10.29 11.74 -32.59
CA LEU A 613 -10.08 12.86 -33.52
C LEU A 613 -9.62 12.42 -34.91
N LEU A 614 -8.98 11.25 -35.03
CA LEU A 614 -8.60 10.66 -36.32
C LEU A 614 -9.68 9.70 -36.86
N ARG A 615 -10.39 9.02 -35.96
CA ARG A 615 -11.45 8.04 -36.27
C ARG A 615 -12.63 8.22 -35.32
N PRO A 616 -13.68 8.94 -35.74
CA PRO A 616 -14.85 9.21 -34.88
C PRO A 616 -15.57 7.95 -34.37
N ASP A 617 -15.38 6.83 -35.07
CA ASP A 617 -15.92 5.49 -34.78
C ASP A 617 -15.04 4.62 -33.85
N GLY A 618 -13.93 5.17 -33.34
CA GLY A 618 -12.98 4.47 -32.47
C GLY A 618 -13.38 4.39 -30.97
N PRO A 619 -12.60 3.64 -30.15
CA PRO A 619 -12.90 3.31 -28.76
C PRO A 619 -12.69 4.45 -27.73
N GLY A 620 -12.50 5.71 -28.15
CA GLY A 620 -12.38 6.87 -27.24
C GLY A 620 -11.35 7.94 -27.65
N PRO A 621 -11.19 9.00 -26.84
CA PRO A 621 -10.25 10.10 -27.11
C PRO A 621 -8.78 9.66 -26.99
N GLY A 622 -7.90 10.30 -27.77
CA GLY A 622 -6.46 10.08 -27.68
C GLY A 622 -5.82 10.75 -26.46
N TRP A 623 -4.50 10.60 -26.33
CA TRP A 623 -3.74 11.18 -25.22
C TRP A 623 -3.87 12.68 -25.10
N ILE A 624 -3.75 13.41 -26.21
CA ILE A 624 -3.73 14.88 -26.17
C ILE A 624 -5.09 15.40 -25.66
N PRO A 625 -6.25 15.01 -26.23
CA PRO A 625 -7.55 15.44 -25.73
C PRO A 625 -7.81 15.02 -24.28
N HIS A 626 -7.49 13.77 -23.93
CA HIS A 626 -7.74 13.24 -22.60
C HIS A 626 -6.85 13.91 -21.53
N PHE A 627 -5.59 14.21 -21.86
CA PHE A 627 -4.69 14.99 -21.02
C PHE A 627 -5.24 16.39 -20.77
N CYS A 628 -5.66 17.09 -21.83
CA CYS A 628 -6.16 18.46 -21.72
C CYS A 628 -7.41 18.53 -20.83
N GLN A 629 -8.38 17.62 -21.00
CA GLN A 629 -9.56 17.56 -20.13
C GLN A 629 -9.19 17.44 -18.65
N ARG A 630 -8.28 16.52 -18.31
CA ARG A 630 -7.85 16.31 -16.91
C ARG A 630 -7.00 17.46 -16.36
N LEU A 631 -6.19 18.09 -17.22
CA LEU A 631 -5.37 19.24 -16.82
C LEU A 631 -6.28 20.41 -16.42
N PHE A 632 -7.27 20.76 -17.25
CA PHE A 632 -8.20 21.85 -16.94
C PHE A 632 -9.01 21.57 -15.67
N ALA A 633 -9.51 20.34 -15.48
CA ALA A 633 -10.22 19.98 -14.26
C ALA A 633 -9.35 20.22 -13.01
N ARG A 634 -8.08 19.80 -13.03
CA ARG A 634 -7.14 20.03 -11.91
C ARG A 634 -6.79 21.49 -11.69
N LEU A 635 -6.69 22.27 -12.75
CA LEU A 635 -6.40 23.71 -12.65
C LEU A 635 -7.60 24.47 -12.07
N GLN A 636 -8.82 24.05 -12.38
CA GLN A 636 -10.04 24.60 -11.79
C GLN A 636 -10.20 24.22 -10.31
N GLU A 637 -9.91 22.98 -9.93
CA GLU A 637 -9.96 22.51 -8.54
C GLU A 637 -8.98 23.26 -7.61
N ALA A 638 -7.85 23.73 -8.15
CA ALA A 638 -6.80 24.35 -7.35
C ALA A 638 -7.04 25.83 -7.00
N ASP A 639 -8.06 26.47 -7.59
CA ASP A 639 -8.45 27.87 -7.36
C ASP A 639 -7.29 28.90 -7.44
N GLU A 640 -6.32 28.64 -8.30
CA GLU A 640 -5.17 29.53 -8.57
C GLU A 640 -5.27 30.12 -9.99
N PRO A 641 -4.89 31.39 -10.23
CA PRO A 641 -4.86 31.93 -11.59
C PRO A 641 -3.86 31.14 -12.47
N TYR A 642 -4.25 30.86 -13.71
CA TYR A 642 -3.42 30.15 -14.68
C TYR A 642 -3.58 30.71 -16.09
N LEU A 643 -2.57 30.50 -16.92
CA LEU A 643 -2.56 30.79 -18.35
C LEU A 643 -2.07 29.56 -19.12
N ILE A 644 -2.81 29.17 -20.15
CA ILE A 644 -2.43 28.08 -21.06
C ILE A 644 -2.17 28.64 -22.45
N GLY A 645 -0.96 28.39 -22.97
CA GLY A 645 -0.58 28.65 -24.34
C GLY A 645 -0.37 27.34 -25.11
N VAL A 646 -0.69 27.33 -26.39
CA VAL A 646 -0.52 26.20 -27.30
C VAL A 646 0.42 26.61 -28.42
N SER A 647 1.38 25.76 -28.74
CA SER A 647 2.19 25.88 -29.95
C SER A 647 2.29 24.53 -30.67
N MET A 648 2.33 24.54 -32.00
CA MET A 648 2.42 23.32 -32.79
C MET A 648 3.30 23.55 -34.03
N PHE A 649 4.24 22.64 -34.28
CA PHE A 649 5.11 22.70 -35.45
C PHE A 649 5.39 21.32 -36.03
N SER A 650 5.75 21.29 -37.30
CA SER A 650 6.17 20.08 -38.01
C SER A 650 7.65 20.12 -38.33
N MET A 651 8.23 18.94 -38.48
CA MET A 651 9.58 18.73 -38.96
C MET A 651 9.58 17.72 -40.11
N HIS A 652 10.13 18.12 -41.24
CA HIS A 652 10.35 17.24 -42.40
C HIS A 652 11.71 17.59 -43.02
N ARG A 653 12.60 16.60 -43.19
CA ARG A 653 13.97 16.78 -43.73
C ARG A 653 14.73 17.95 -43.10
N GLU A 654 14.72 18.05 -41.76
CA GLU A 654 15.38 19.13 -41.02
C GLU A 654 14.81 20.54 -41.28
N GLU A 655 13.74 20.69 -42.07
CA GLU A 655 12.96 21.92 -42.16
C GLU A 655 11.89 21.92 -41.06
N LEU A 656 11.75 23.06 -40.37
CA LEU A 656 10.79 23.25 -39.29
C LEU A 656 9.73 24.26 -39.74
N ARG A 657 8.45 23.98 -39.53
CA ARG A 657 7.34 24.84 -39.95
C ARG A 657 6.30 24.97 -38.85
N ASP A 658 5.89 26.20 -38.58
CA ASP A 658 4.77 26.50 -37.68
C ASP A 658 3.46 26.02 -38.31
N LEU A 659 2.62 25.35 -37.52
CA LEU A 659 1.35 24.78 -37.99
C LEU A 659 0.11 25.60 -37.60
N LEU A 660 0.25 26.56 -36.69
CA LEU A 660 -0.85 27.41 -36.19
C LEU A 660 -0.78 28.85 -36.72
N LYS A 661 0.27 29.20 -37.45
CA LYS A 661 0.39 30.50 -38.12
C LYS A 661 -0.21 30.45 -39.53
N GLN A 662 -0.89 31.53 -39.93
CA GLN A 662 -1.35 31.75 -41.31
C GLN A 662 -0.16 31.67 -42.28
N ARG A 663 -0.30 30.91 -43.37
CA ARG A 663 0.79 30.60 -44.31
C ARG A 663 1.34 31.85 -45.01
N GLY A 664 2.61 32.16 -44.75
CA GLY A 664 3.46 32.99 -45.61
C GLY A 664 4.38 32.12 -46.48
N ARG A 665 4.72 32.56 -47.70
CA ARG A 665 5.74 31.89 -48.54
C ARG A 665 7.11 32.03 -47.86
N GLY A 666 7.71 30.91 -47.44
CA GLY A 666 9.09 30.88 -46.91
C GLY A 666 9.23 30.89 -45.38
N ASP A 667 8.14 30.72 -44.63
CA ASP A 667 8.11 30.73 -43.15
C ASP A 667 8.69 29.44 -42.53
N LEU A 668 9.99 29.21 -42.71
CA LEU A 668 10.73 28.17 -41.98
C LEU A 668 11.18 28.68 -40.62
N LEU A 669 10.90 27.91 -39.57
CA LEU A 669 11.36 28.18 -38.21
C LEU A 669 12.86 27.93 -38.09
N ARG A 670 13.56 28.85 -37.42
CA ARG A 670 15.01 28.74 -37.19
C ARG A 670 15.27 28.21 -35.78
N LEU A 671 16.05 27.13 -35.70
CA LEU A 671 16.54 26.59 -34.45
C LEU A 671 17.69 27.46 -33.93
N LYS A 672 17.56 27.97 -32.70
CA LYS A 672 18.61 28.72 -32.00
C LYS A 672 19.05 27.97 -30.75
N HIS A 673 20.32 28.09 -30.42
CA HIS A 673 20.90 27.51 -29.19
C HIS A 673 21.02 28.60 -28.13
N GLY A 674 20.45 28.37 -26.96
CA GLY A 674 20.57 29.23 -25.78
C GLY A 674 21.17 28.48 -24.59
N VAL A 675 21.22 29.16 -23.43
CA VAL A 675 21.76 28.61 -22.17
C VAL A 675 20.96 27.38 -21.68
N GLU A 676 19.66 27.32 -22.00
CA GLU A 676 18.75 26.23 -21.61
C GLU A 676 18.61 25.12 -22.69
N GLY A 677 19.33 25.21 -23.81
CA GLY A 677 19.29 24.24 -24.91
C GLY A 677 18.79 24.82 -26.25
N ALA A 678 18.41 23.93 -27.18
CA ALA A 678 17.89 24.32 -28.48
C ALA A 678 16.40 24.73 -28.39
N GLY A 679 16.04 25.87 -28.99
CA GLY A 679 14.68 26.41 -28.98
C GLY A 679 14.28 27.06 -30.31
N LEU A 680 12.99 27.36 -30.43
CA LEU A 680 12.36 27.96 -31.60
C LEU A 680 11.74 29.31 -31.21
N PRO A 681 12.48 30.41 -31.26
CA PRO A 681 12.00 31.72 -30.79
C PRO A 681 10.89 32.30 -31.67
N ASP A 682 10.86 31.93 -32.96
CA ASP A 682 9.90 32.44 -33.94
C ASP A 682 8.61 31.59 -34.02
N LEU A 683 8.47 30.58 -33.13
CA LEU A 683 7.28 29.73 -33.05
C LEU A 683 6.12 30.53 -32.44
N SER A 684 4.94 30.49 -33.07
CA SER A 684 3.74 31.18 -32.59
C SER A 684 3.10 30.49 -31.40
N TRP A 685 2.53 31.29 -30.50
CA TRP A 685 1.85 30.83 -29.27
C TRP A 685 0.43 31.35 -29.28
N HIS A 686 -0.53 30.46 -29.07
CA HIS A 686 -1.96 30.75 -29.10
C HIS A 686 -2.57 30.46 -27.74
N ALA A 687 -3.22 31.44 -27.12
CA ALA A 687 -3.84 31.26 -25.81
C ALA A 687 -5.07 30.35 -25.92
N ALA A 688 -5.21 29.42 -24.97
CA ALA A 688 -6.35 28.51 -24.90
C ALA A 688 -7.10 28.67 -23.57
N SER A 689 -8.42 28.81 -23.66
CA SER A 689 -9.33 29.05 -22.53
C SER A 689 -10.15 27.83 -22.12
N SER A 690 -10.20 26.79 -22.97
CA SER A 690 -10.93 25.55 -22.69
C SER A 690 -10.25 24.34 -23.34
N PRO A 691 -10.53 23.11 -22.88
CA PRO A 691 -10.10 21.89 -23.55
C PRO A 691 -10.55 21.82 -25.02
N ASP A 692 -11.77 22.30 -25.31
CA ASP A 692 -12.34 22.28 -26.67
C ASP A 692 -11.58 23.21 -27.61
N HIS A 693 -11.21 24.40 -27.16
CA HIS A 693 -10.38 25.33 -27.94
C HIS A 693 -9.00 24.73 -28.26
N ILE A 694 -8.43 23.92 -27.35
CA ILE A 694 -7.19 23.18 -27.64
C ILE A 694 -7.42 22.13 -28.74
N VAL A 695 -8.55 21.43 -28.71
CA VAL A 695 -8.89 20.45 -29.75
C VAL A 695 -9.04 21.13 -31.12
N GLU A 696 -9.65 22.32 -31.17
CA GLU A 696 -9.75 23.12 -32.40
C GLU A 696 -8.37 23.51 -32.94
N LEU A 697 -7.47 24.02 -32.09
CA LEU A 697 -6.09 24.36 -32.48
C LEU A 697 -5.33 23.12 -32.98
N LEU A 698 -5.53 21.97 -32.32
CA LEU A 698 -4.94 20.70 -32.74
C LEU A 698 -5.45 20.28 -34.14
N GLN A 699 -6.75 20.40 -34.40
CA GLN A 699 -7.34 20.11 -35.72
C GLN A 699 -6.83 21.06 -36.80
N GLN A 700 -6.69 22.36 -36.50
CA GLN A 700 -6.08 23.33 -37.42
C GLN A 700 -4.65 22.93 -37.79
N GLY A 701 -3.83 22.56 -36.80
CA GLY A 701 -2.47 22.12 -37.06
C GLY A 701 -2.37 20.84 -37.89
N LEU A 702 -3.31 19.90 -37.69
CA LEU A 702 -3.42 18.68 -38.51
C LEU A 702 -3.82 18.99 -39.96
N ALA A 703 -4.76 19.91 -40.17
CA ALA A 703 -5.13 20.38 -41.51
C ALA A 703 -3.93 21.04 -42.22
N SER A 704 -3.15 21.85 -41.50
CA SER A 704 -1.91 22.43 -42.02
C SER A 704 -0.89 21.37 -42.47
N ILE A 705 -0.76 20.26 -41.72
CA ILE A 705 0.08 19.12 -42.13
C ILE A 705 -0.46 18.48 -43.41
N GLN A 706 -1.77 18.24 -43.51
CA GLN A 706 -2.37 17.60 -44.69
C GLN A 706 -2.14 18.43 -45.95
N VAL A 707 -2.38 19.75 -45.89
CA VAL A 707 -2.11 20.65 -47.03
C VAL A 707 -0.62 20.63 -47.40
N ALA A 708 0.27 20.66 -46.41
CA ALA A 708 1.71 20.58 -46.65
C ALA A 708 2.15 19.25 -47.29
N CYS A 709 1.51 18.14 -46.92
CA CYS A 709 1.75 16.83 -47.52
C CYS A 709 1.34 16.78 -48.99
N THR A 710 0.16 17.33 -49.32
CA THR A 710 -0.32 17.44 -50.70
C THR A 710 0.58 18.32 -51.56
N ASP A 711 0.99 19.49 -51.06
CA ASP A 711 1.84 20.44 -51.80
C ASP A 711 3.25 19.89 -52.08
N MET A 712 3.79 19.07 -51.17
CA MET A 712 5.14 18.52 -51.27
C MET A 712 5.18 17.09 -51.83
N GLU A 713 4.02 16.52 -52.18
CA GLU A 713 3.85 15.11 -52.60
C GLU A 713 4.49 14.10 -51.63
N ILE A 714 4.33 14.33 -50.32
CA ILE A 714 4.84 13.45 -49.26
C ILE A 714 3.71 12.80 -48.47
N GLN A 715 3.96 11.65 -47.87
CA GLN A 715 2.98 11.05 -46.96
C GLN A 715 3.04 11.73 -45.59
N SER A 716 1.89 11.90 -44.92
CA SER A 716 1.83 12.42 -43.53
C SER A 716 2.69 11.62 -42.56
N SER A 717 2.93 10.34 -42.87
CA SER A 717 3.76 9.44 -42.09
C SER A 717 5.27 9.72 -42.18
N GLU A 718 5.68 10.61 -43.09
CA GLU A 718 7.06 11.10 -43.26
C GLU A 718 7.33 12.41 -42.50
N VAL A 719 6.29 13.00 -41.88
CA VAL A 719 6.36 14.27 -41.15
C VAL A 719 6.33 13.99 -39.66
N SER A 720 7.28 14.55 -38.90
CA SER A 720 7.20 14.53 -37.44
C SER A 720 6.43 15.75 -36.95
N ALA A 721 5.54 15.58 -35.98
CA ALA A 721 4.71 16.66 -35.44
C ALA A 721 4.99 16.87 -33.95
N PHE A 722 5.08 18.12 -33.53
CA PHE A 722 5.27 18.52 -32.15
C PHE A 722 4.09 19.38 -31.72
N PHE A 723 3.44 18.96 -30.64
CA PHE A 723 2.38 19.71 -29.99
C PHE A 723 2.84 20.08 -28.58
N GLN A 724 2.79 21.36 -28.23
CA GLN A 724 3.28 21.86 -26.94
C GLN A 724 2.19 22.64 -26.21
N LEU A 725 2.03 22.31 -24.92
CA LEU A 725 1.20 23.02 -23.97
C LEU A 725 2.10 23.75 -23.00
N HIS A 726 1.97 25.06 -22.94
CA HIS A 726 2.68 25.93 -22.01
C HIS A 726 1.73 26.32 -20.89
N VAL A 727 2.00 25.86 -19.68
CA VAL A 727 1.15 26.08 -18.51
C VAL A 727 1.89 27.01 -17.57
N SER A 728 1.32 28.19 -17.32
CA SER A 728 1.83 29.15 -16.32
C SER A 728 0.82 29.28 -15.19
N ARG A 729 1.27 29.14 -13.96
CA ARG A 729 0.44 29.29 -12.76
C ARG A 729 0.98 30.40 -11.86
N PHE A 730 0.07 31.17 -11.28
CA PHE A 730 0.39 32.29 -10.42
C PHE A 730 0.08 31.90 -8.97
N ARG A 731 1.12 31.73 -8.15
CA ARG A 731 1.03 31.40 -6.72
C ARG A 731 1.55 32.56 -5.89
N GLY A 732 0.66 33.50 -5.55
CA GLY A 732 1.07 34.77 -4.96
C GLY A 732 2.04 35.51 -5.89
N GLU A 733 3.26 35.79 -5.41
CA GLU A 733 4.32 36.44 -6.21
C GLU A 733 5.15 35.48 -7.08
N LYS A 734 4.97 34.15 -6.94
CA LYS A 734 5.76 33.15 -7.69
C LYS A 734 5.00 32.65 -8.91
N ILE A 735 5.67 32.64 -10.06
CA ILE A 735 5.15 32.06 -11.31
C ILE A 735 5.81 30.71 -11.54
N ALA A 736 5.01 29.65 -11.62
CA ALA A 736 5.46 28.32 -12.00
C ALA A 736 5.08 28.06 -13.46
N THR A 737 6.08 27.89 -14.33
CA THR A 737 5.88 27.63 -15.76
C THR A 737 6.36 26.23 -16.13
N SER A 738 5.52 25.47 -16.83
CA SER A 738 5.87 24.17 -17.40
C SER A 738 5.51 24.09 -18.88
N THR A 739 6.20 23.23 -19.61
CA THR A 739 5.87 22.89 -20.99
C THR A 739 5.71 21.38 -21.13
N VAL A 740 4.51 20.94 -21.53
CA VAL A 740 4.21 19.54 -21.85
C VAL A 740 4.25 19.38 -23.36
N ARG A 741 5.09 18.47 -23.86
CA ARG A 741 5.27 18.23 -25.30
C ARG A 741 4.77 16.84 -25.67
N PHE A 742 4.00 16.74 -26.74
CA PHE A 742 3.63 15.50 -27.39
C PHE A 742 4.25 15.47 -28.77
N VAL A 743 5.02 14.42 -29.07
CA VAL A 743 5.79 14.31 -30.31
C VAL A 743 5.38 13.04 -31.04
N ASP A 744 4.89 13.20 -32.26
CA ASP A 744 4.69 12.10 -33.22
C ASP A 744 5.91 12.04 -34.13
N VAL A 745 6.67 10.94 -34.07
CA VAL A 745 7.90 10.76 -34.85
C VAL A 745 7.57 10.08 -36.17
N ALA A 746 8.07 10.66 -37.26
CA ALA A 746 7.96 10.10 -38.61
C ALA A 746 8.50 8.66 -38.68
N ASN A 747 7.88 7.84 -39.52
CA ASN A 747 8.27 6.44 -39.71
C ASN A 747 9.69 6.33 -40.28
N SER A 748 10.41 5.25 -39.95
CA SER A 748 11.61 4.84 -40.69
C SER A 748 11.28 3.67 -41.61
N ASP A 749 11.10 3.90 -42.91
CA ASP A 749 10.92 2.81 -43.88
C ASP A 749 12.29 2.26 -44.31
N ARG A 750 12.61 1.01 -43.95
CA ARG A 750 13.88 0.34 -44.30
C ARG A 750 14.03 0.08 -45.82
N THR A 751 12.94 0.18 -46.56
CA THR A 751 12.85 -0.01 -48.02
C THR A 751 13.13 1.27 -48.81
N MET A 752 13.28 2.42 -48.15
CA MET A 752 13.64 3.69 -48.81
C MET A 752 15.10 3.70 -49.27
N ASN A 753 15.35 4.26 -50.45
CA ASN A 753 16.69 4.45 -51.00
C ASN A 753 17.63 5.09 -49.96
N PRO A 754 18.92 4.68 -49.87
CA PRO A 754 19.86 5.17 -48.86
C PRO A 754 19.97 6.71 -48.80
N GLY A 755 19.84 7.40 -49.94
CA GLY A 755 19.82 8.88 -50.02
C GLY A 755 18.49 9.56 -49.64
N ARG A 756 17.43 8.78 -49.35
CA ARG A 756 16.10 9.22 -48.88
C ARG A 756 15.75 8.67 -47.49
N ARG A 757 16.72 8.06 -46.77
CA ARG A 757 16.48 7.48 -45.44
C ARG A 757 16.07 8.56 -44.43
N ILE A 758 15.03 8.25 -43.65
CA ILE A 758 14.55 9.09 -42.56
C ILE A 758 15.50 8.93 -41.38
N LEU A 759 16.41 9.90 -41.23
CA LEU A 759 17.47 9.94 -40.21
C LEU A 759 16.93 10.12 -38.78
N ALA A 760 15.67 10.48 -38.59
CA ALA A 760 15.08 10.86 -37.31
C ALA A 760 15.10 9.72 -36.27
N VAL A 761 14.62 8.53 -36.63
CA VAL A 761 14.55 7.37 -35.73
C VAL A 761 15.95 6.82 -35.47
N GLU A 762 16.80 6.74 -36.50
CA GLU A 762 18.19 6.28 -36.37
C GLU A 762 19.04 7.23 -35.51
N ALA A 763 18.85 8.55 -35.64
CA ALA A 763 19.51 9.55 -34.81
C ALA A 763 19.03 9.48 -33.34
N LEU A 764 17.72 9.27 -33.11
CA LEU A 764 17.16 9.02 -31.78
C LEU A 764 17.74 7.75 -31.16
N GLN A 765 17.78 6.64 -31.91
CA GLN A 765 18.36 5.37 -31.46
C GLN A 765 19.85 5.54 -31.12
N THR A 766 20.63 6.20 -31.98
CA THR A 766 22.06 6.45 -31.75
C THR A 766 22.31 7.26 -30.49
N VAL A 767 21.49 8.31 -30.27
CA VAL A 767 21.57 9.14 -29.06
C VAL A 767 21.18 8.36 -27.82
N VAL A 768 20.10 7.57 -27.88
CA VAL A 768 19.67 6.70 -26.78
C VAL A 768 20.75 5.67 -26.44
N ASP A 769 21.31 4.99 -27.43
CA ASP A 769 22.34 3.96 -27.26
C ASP A 769 23.62 4.55 -26.64
N ALA A 770 23.99 5.77 -27.05
CA ALA A 770 25.11 6.51 -26.48
C ALA A 770 24.83 6.99 -25.05
N CYS A 771 23.59 7.41 -24.73
CA CYS A 771 23.17 7.76 -23.36
C CYS A 771 23.31 6.56 -22.40
N GLY A 772 23.11 5.33 -22.90
CA GLY A 772 23.24 4.10 -22.11
C GLY A 772 24.70 3.72 -21.76
N ARG A 773 25.71 4.34 -22.39
CA ARG A 773 27.13 4.00 -22.20
C ARG A 773 27.87 5.10 -21.44
N ARG A 774 28.32 4.82 -20.20
CA ARG A 774 29.07 5.78 -19.36
C ARG A 774 30.34 6.29 -20.07
N GLY A 775 30.53 7.61 -20.08
CA GLY A 775 31.75 8.27 -20.57
C GLY A 775 31.85 8.43 -22.09
N SER A 776 30.81 8.08 -22.86
CA SER A 776 30.80 8.24 -24.32
C SER A 776 30.23 9.60 -24.75
N PHE A 777 30.80 10.19 -25.80
CA PHE A 777 30.26 11.41 -26.42
C PHE A 777 28.90 11.10 -27.06
N VAL A 778 27.85 11.84 -26.66
CA VAL A 778 26.50 11.65 -27.20
C VAL A 778 26.25 12.65 -28.34
N PRO A 779 25.98 12.20 -29.57
CA PRO A 779 25.97 13.06 -30.75
C PRO A 779 24.61 13.74 -30.99
N TYR A 780 24.13 14.57 -30.05
CA TYR A 780 22.85 15.29 -30.17
C TYR A 780 22.76 16.19 -31.40
N ARG A 781 23.90 16.63 -31.95
CA ARG A 781 23.95 17.56 -33.08
C ARG A 781 23.64 16.92 -34.44
N ASN A 782 23.50 15.60 -34.50
CA ASN A 782 23.28 14.88 -35.77
C ASN A 782 21.92 15.17 -36.42
N SER A 783 20.92 15.62 -35.65
CA SER A 783 19.61 16.04 -36.17
C SER A 783 19.04 17.16 -35.32
N LYS A 784 18.26 18.07 -35.91
CA LYS A 784 17.46 19.06 -35.18
C LYS A 784 16.45 18.40 -34.26
N LEU A 785 15.98 17.18 -34.57
CA LEU A 785 15.13 16.39 -33.68
C LEU A 785 15.82 16.10 -32.34
N THR A 786 17.04 15.58 -32.41
CA THR A 786 17.83 15.25 -31.22
C THR A 786 18.32 16.49 -30.49
N GLN A 787 18.48 17.63 -31.18
CA GLN A 787 18.75 18.93 -30.55
C GLN A 787 17.52 19.46 -29.80
N LEU A 788 16.33 19.43 -30.42
CA LEU A 788 15.06 19.84 -29.80
C LEU A 788 14.65 18.93 -28.62
N LEU A 789 14.96 17.64 -28.72
CA LEU A 789 14.73 16.67 -27.66
C LEU A 789 15.89 16.60 -26.66
N GLN A 790 17.02 17.29 -26.88
CA GLN A 790 18.17 17.25 -25.99
C GLN A 790 17.80 17.57 -24.54
N PRO A 791 16.97 18.59 -24.23
CA PRO A 791 16.53 18.85 -22.85
C PRO A 791 15.71 17.71 -22.23
N ALA A 792 15.03 16.90 -23.05
CA ALA A 792 14.28 15.70 -22.62
C ALA A 792 15.13 14.41 -22.60
N LEU A 793 16.22 14.37 -23.35
CA LEU A 793 17.11 13.21 -23.48
C LEU A 793 18.34 13.28 -22.55
N CYS A 794 18.88 14.48 -22.29
CA CYS A 794 19.99 14.76 -21.35
C CYS A 794 19.53 15.37 -20.04
N GLY A 795 18.41 16.08 -20.08
CA GLY A 795 18.02 17.03 -19.05
C GLY A 795 16.97 16.50 -18.09
N PRO A 796 16.55 17.33 -17.14
CA PRO A 796 15.62 16.95 -16.09
C PRO A 796 14.17 16.65 -16.51
N MET A 797 13.83 16.76 -17.80
CA MET A 797 12.47 16.54 -18.27
C MET A 797 12.21 15.04 -18.50
N PRO A 798 11.09 14.47 -18.00
CA PRO A 798 10.76 13.08 -18.24
C PRO A 798 10.42 12.88 -19.72
N LEU A 799 10.89 11.75 -20.24
CA LEU A 799 10.59 11.25 -21.57
C LEU A 799 9.77 9.97 -21.46
N VAL A 800 8.56 9.96 -22.04
CA VAL A 800 7.69 8.77 -22.07
C VAL A 800 7.60 8.24 -23.51
N PRO A 801 8.24 7.11 -23.84
CA PRO A 801 8.17 6.47 -25.14
C PRO A 801 6.92 5.57 -25.25
N ALA A 802 6.27 5.59 -26.41
CA ALA A 802 5.28 4.57 -26.78
C ALA A 802 5.99 3.43 -27.53
N ALA A 803 6.43 2.37 -26.85
CA ALA A 803 7.01 1.20 -27.50
C ALA A 803 5.93 0.14 -27.83
N ASP A 804 5.99 -0.39 -29.06
CA ASP A 804 5.22 -1.49 -29.68
C ASP A 804 3.78 -1.70 -29.17
N ILE A 805 2.84 -0.98 -29.80
CA ILE A 805 1.44 -1.40 -29.86
C ILE A 805 1.38 -2.57 -30.85
N GLY A 806 1.69 -3.76 -30.36
CA GLY A 806 1.28 -5.00 -30.99
C GLY A 806 -0.25 -5.01 -31.11
N ALA A 807 -0.72 -5.45 -32.27
CA ALA A 807 -2.13 -5.52 -32.68
C ALA A 807 -3.05 -6.16 -31.63
#